data_AF-A0AAU7CYD9-F1
#
_entry.id   AF-A0AAU7CYD9-F1
#
_cell.length_a   1.000
_cell.length_b   1.000
_cell.length_c   1.000
_cell.angle_alpha   90.00
_cell.angle_beta   90.00
_cell.angle_gamma   90.00
#
_symmetry.space_group_name_H-M   'P 1'
#
loop_
_entity.id
_entity.type
_entity.pdbx_description
1 polymer ?
#
loop_
_entity_poly.entity_id
_entity_poly.type
_entity_poly.pdbx_seq_one_letter_code
_entity_poly.pdbx_strand_id
1 'polypeptide(L)'
;MQRTLRQMTVALMAALPMFGASGLAAQPGAARQQLNADANWKFSLGDPADAQAQSFDDSTWRTVDLPHDWSIEGVPDEKNLTGSGGGYFPAGVGWYRRTFTAPSDWKGKRVSVVFDGVASNATVYLNGKKLGVHPYAYTSFRFDLTPGLDFSKSNVLAVRVDNSEQPSSRWYTGAGIYRHVRITVTERVHVSPWGVFISTPEASTSGAKVAIRTQVQNDSTDPAEVSVSTTLLSAQGKSVGKERSALSVGAGAHEEMSQQIALPHPELWSPETPALYRAVTEIVQGGKVIDRVETNFGVRTLAWSVDKGLVLNGKSIKLTGGSVHHDDGPLGAAAFDRAEQRKVELLKAAGFNAVRTAHNPPSPAFLDACDRLGLLVLDEPFDVWTKSKAKYDYARFFKDWWQQDVDSMVLRDRNHPSIILWGIGNEIPEAWTSEGAPIAKQLAARVRSLDSTRPLTEAFPGATYTPSTDAVMAQLDIVGYNYNLEANHAKDHQRVPNRIMVTTESLPAAEFSEWKLVHEQPYIVGEFVWTAMDYLGESGIGSWSAETPEQAAQADKVAGFLNQAMSNMGADGKNPFETLATPDGKPNPMMSLMFPGFPWHAASAGDLDLTGYRKPQSYYRDILWNGGDRVFATVRVPEPDGKKIVAIGWSVYPTLPSWTWPGLEGKDMQVEVYAGTEKVRLYLNDKLIGEMPTTVEQQRKALFTVAYAPGTLKAVGVNGNSEVATSLLQTAGDSAKLRLTADRTILQADGGDLAYVTVEAIDAQGRVQPNATSEVKFSLSGPGSILAVGNGDGRSKESYQGDHRSLFHGRALVVVRASGTPGSIRLLATAPDLGESQVTIRSESESPKATLQ
;
A
#
# COMPACT_ATOMS: atom_id res chain seq x y z
N MET A 1 76.40 14.20 -13.67
CA MET A 1 76.30 13.97 -15.13
C MET A 1 75.04 14.67 -15.64
N GLN A 2 75.25 15.63 -16.55
CA GLN A 2 74.35 16.23 -17.58
C GLN A 2 72.91 15.67 -17.67
N ARG A 3 71.82 16.44 -17.90
CA ARG A 3 71.63 17.80 -18.43
C ARG A 3 70.13 18.22 -18.28
N THR A 4 69.93 19.43 -17.73
CA THR A 4 68.93 20.48 -18.11
C THR A 4 67.42 20.21 -18.18
N LEU A 5 66.67 20.77 -17.20
CA LEU A 5 65.33 21.36 -17.39
C LEU A 5 65.46 22.89 -17.35
N ARG A 6 64.80 23.61 -18.27
CA ARG A 6 64.69 25.08 -18.29
C ARG A 6 63.23 25.49 -18.15
N GLN A 7 63.02 26.50 -17.32
CA GLN A 7 61.78 27.28 -17.13
C GLN A 7 61.37 28.03 -18.40
N MET A 8 60.07 28.28 -18.60
CA MET A 8 59.54 29.65 -18.74
C MET A 8 58.01 29.72 -18.85
N THR A 9 57.48 30.71 -18.15
CA THR A 9 56.12 31.25 -18.05
C THR A 9 55.60 31.81 -19.38
N VAL A 10 54.32 31.58 -19.73
CA VAL A 10 53.50 32.51 -20.54
C VAL A 10 52.03 32.43 -20.08
N ALA A 11 51.46 33.60 -19.79
CA ALA A 11 50.05 33.84 -19.50
C ALA A 11 49.17 33.65 -20.74
N LEU A 12 47.95 33.11 -20.58
CA LEU A 12 46.89 33.31 -21.56
C LEU A 12 45.51 33.40 -20.89
N MET A 13 44.70 34.25 -21.50
CA MET A 13 43.45 34.84 -21.06
C MET A 13 42.34 33.87 -20.63
N ALA A 14 41.52 34.38 -19.72
CA ALA A 14 40.23 33.85 -19.33
C ALA A 14 39.27 33.70 -20.51
N ALA A 15 38.73 32.49 -20.66
CA ALA A 15 37.42 32.24 -21.25
C ALA A 15 36.71 31.22 -20.35
N LEU A 16 35.72 31.67 -19.58
CA LEU A 16 34.80 30.79 -18.86
C LEU A 16 33.98 30.01 -19.89
N PRO A 17 33.87 28.67 -19.80
CA PRO A 17 32.72 28.00 -20.36
C PRO A 17 31.57 28.19 -19.36
N MET A 18 30.53 28.92 -19.79
CA MET A 18 29.22 28.84 -19.15
C MET A 18 28.79 27.36 -19.16
N PHE A 19 28.54 26.82 -17.97
CA PHE A 19 27.86 25.53 -17.82
C PHE A 19 26.44 25.68 -18.36
N GLY A 20 26.27 25.30 -19.62
CA GLY A 20 24.96 25.17 -20.25
C GLY A 20 24.19 24.02 -19.60
N ALA A 21 22.93 24.29 -19.29
CA ALA A 21 21.95 23.31 -18.83
C ALA A 21 22.02 22.05 -19.70
N SER A 22 22.23 20.90 -19.06
CA SER A 22 22.08 19.58 -19.66
C SER A 22 20.60 19.34 -19.97
N GLY A 23 20.14 19.91 -21.08
CA GLY A 23 18.98 19.41 -21.78
C GLY A 23 19.33 18.02 -22.31
N LEU A 24 18.62 17.01 -21.83
CA LEU A 24 18.50 15.74 -22.53
C LEU A 24 17.98 16.04 -23.94
N ALA A 25 18.90 16.12 -24.90
CA ALA A 25 18.56 16.14 -26.30
C ALA A 25 17.93 14.78 -26.64
N ALA A 26 16.63 14.79 -26.93
CA ALA A 26 15.93 13.62 -27.43
C ALA A 26 16.65 13.09 -28.68
N GLN A 27 17.00 11.80 -28.67
CA GLN A 27 17.40 11.09 -29.88
C GLN A 27 16.27 11.25 -30.92
N PRO A 28 16.54 11.75 -32.14
CA PRO A 28 15.51 11.85 -33.16
C PRO A 28 15.05 10.43 -33.54
N GLY A 29 13.77 10.11 -33.32
CA GLY A 29 13.15 8.87 -33.80
C GLY A 29 12.88 7.77 -32.77
N ALA A 30 12.77 8.07 -31.47
CA ALA A 30 12.31 7.09 -30.49
C ALA A 30 10.86 6.63 -30.77
N ALA A 31 10.64 5.31 -30.80
CA ALA A 31 9.38 4.64 -31.11
C ALA A 31 8.21 5.10 -30.19
N ARG A 32 8.44 5.08 -28.87
CA ARG A 32 7.55 5.64 -27.83
C ARG A 32 8.37 6.51 -26.90
N GLN A 33 7.79 7.62 -26.45
CA GLN A 33 8.34 8.40 -25.34
C GLN A 33 7.38 8.32 -24.15
N GLN A 34 7.90 7.98 -22.97
CA GLN A 34 7.22 8.13 -21.70
C GLN A 34 8.06 9.05 -20.84
N LEU A 35 7.57 10.27 -20.65
CA LEU A 35 8.32 11.33 -19.98
C LEU A 35 7.73 11.50 -18.59
N ASN A 36 8.57 11.41 -17.56
CA ASN A 36 8.18 11.76 -16.20
C ASN A 36 7.72 13.24 -16.18
N ALA A 37 6.54 13.47 -15.62
CA ALA A 37 5.94 14.79 -15.51
C ALA A 37 5.57 15.11 -14.05
N ASP A 38 6.42 14.69 -13.10
CA ASP A 38 6.24 14.94 -11.67
C ASP A 38 6.91 16.23 -11.20
N ALA A 39 8.03 16.62 -11.80
CA ALA A 39 8.80 17.76 -11.30
C ALA A 39 8.23 19.13 -11.72
N ASN A 40 8.43 20.16 -10.91
CA ASN A 40 8.18 21.58 -11.22
C ASN A 40 6.71 21.96 -11.46
N TRP A 41 5.78 21.44 -10.67
CA TRP A 41 4.40 21.93 -10.64
C TRP A 41 4.29 23.18 -9.77
N LYS A 42 3.40 24.09 -10.14
CA LYS A 42 2.89 25.17 -9.29
C LYS A 42 1.65 24.69 -8.57
N PHE A 43 1.55 24.96 -7.27
CA PHE A 43 0.39 24.61 -6.46
C PHE A 43 -0.13 25.81 -5.66
N SER A 44 -1.46 25.92 -5.57
CA SER A 44 -2.14 26.78 -4.62
C SER A 44 -3.32 26.04 -3.99
N LEU A 45 -3.43 26.13 -2.66
CA LEU A 45 -4.63 25.74 -1.94
C LEU A 45 -5.64 26.88 -2.00
N GLY A 46 -6.90 26.56 -2.30
CA GLY A 46 -7.96 27.51 -2.61
C GLY A 46 -8.46 27.36 -4.06
N ASP A 47 -9.52 28.09 -4.40
CA ASP A 47 -10.16 28.04 -5.72
C ASP A 47 -10.07 29.40 -6.44
N PRO A 48 -8.87 29.84 -6.85
CA PRO A 48 -8.69 31.12 -7.54
C PRO A 48 -9.45 31.14 -8.87
N ALA A 49 -10.15 32.24 -9.12
CA ALA A 49 -10.83 32.47 -10.38
C ALA A 49 -9.83 32.45 -11.55
N ASP A 50 -10.27 31.88 -12.67
CA ASP A 50 -9.53 31.84 -13.94
C ASP A 50 -8.17 31.11 -13.92
N ALA A 51 -7.90 30.29 -12.90
CA ALA A 51 -6.66 29.51 -12.80
C ALA A 51 -6.47 28.46 -13.90
N GLN A 52 -7.49 28.18 -14.71
CA GLN A 52 -7.36 27.41 -15.95
C GLN A 52 -6.69 28.19 -17.09
N ALA A 53 -6.78 29.53 -17.09
CA ALA A 53 -6.37 30.36 -18.22
C ALA A 53 -4.86 30.31 -18.45
N GLN A 54 -4.44 30.31 -19.72
CA GLN A 54 -3.01 30.30 -20.07
C GLN A 54 -2.27 31.54 -19.53
N SER A 55 -2.94 32.69 -19.50
CA SER A 55 -2.39 33.97 -19.05
C SER A 55 -2.45 34.21 -17.54
N PHE A 56 -3.01 33.27 -16.76
CA PHE A 56 -3.07 33.39 -15.31
C PHE A 56 -1.66 33.45 -14.72
N ASP A 57 -1.41 34.41 -13.83
CA ASP A 57 -0.14 34.58 -13.14
C ASP A 57 -0.06 33.67 -11.92
N ASP A 58 0.70 32.58 -12.04
CA ASP A 58 0.99 31.63 -10.96
C ASP A 58 2.37 31.84 -10.34
N SER A 59 3.03 32.99 -10.58
CA SER A 59 4.38 33.25 -10.09
C SER A 59 4.50 33.22 -8.55
N THR A 60 3.42 33.55 -7.85
CA THR A 60 3.34 33.49 -6.38
C THR A 60 3.00 32.11 -5.83
N TRP A 61 2.63 31.15 -6.69
CA TRP A 61 2.29 29.80 -6.25
C TRP A 61 3.56 29.04 -5.88
N ARG A 62 3.44 28.20 -4.84
CA ARG A 62 4.55 27.34 -4.42
C ARG A 62 4.90 26.35 -5.52
N THR A 63 6.18 26.03 -5.65
CA THR A 63 6.62 24.93 -6.50
C THR A 63 6.59 23.63 -5.70
N VAL A 64 6.02 22.58 -6.27
CA VAL A 64 5.99 21.23 -5.70
C VAL A 64 6.38 20.21 -6.77
N ASP A 65 6.97 19.11 -6.32
CA ASP A 65 7.19 17.92 -7.14
C ASP A 65 6.19 16.85 -6.71
N LEU A 66 5.61 16.14 -7.67
CA LEU A 66 4.70 15.03 -7.44
C LEU A 66 5.48 13.75 -7.06
N PRO A 67 4.83 12.76 -6.43
CA PRO A 67 3.46 12.79 -5.88
C PRO A 67 3.31 13.81 -4.74
N HIS A 68 2.14 14.43 -4.64
CA HIS A 68 1.87 15.49 -3.68
C HIS A 68 0.45 15.40 -3.10
N ASP A 69 0.39 15.30 -1.77
CA ASP A 69 -0.82 15.35 -0.95
C ASP A 69 -0.77 16.61 -0.08
N TRP A 70 -1.70 17.55 -0.30
CA TRP A 70 -1.72 18.79 0.49
C TRP A 70 -2.42 18.62 1.85
N SER A 71 -3.19 17.55 2.04
CA SER A 71 -3.97 17.33 3.26
C SER A 71 -3.05 17.01 4.44
N ILE A 72 -2.01 16.18 4.21
CA ILE A 72 -1.03 15.76 5.22
C ILE A 72 -0.12 16.90 5.71
N GLU A 73 -0.04 18.01 4.97
CA GLU A 73 0.73 19.19 5.39
C GLU A 73 0.03 19.96 6.50
N GLY A 74 -1.29 19.78 6.63
CA GLY A 74 -2.06 20.26 7.76
C GLY A 74 -1.87 19.41 9.01
N VAL A 75 -2.56 19.81 10.08
CA VAL A 75 -2.62 19.05 11.34
C VAL A 75 -4.04 18.52 11.57
N PRO A 76 -4.19 17.38 12.27
CA PRO A 76 -5.50 16.92 12.72
C PRO A 76 -6.20 17.95 13.61
N ASP A 77 -7.44 18.31 13.28
CA ASP A 77 -8.30 19.19 14.07
C ASP A 77 -9.75 18.72 14.00
N GLU A 78 -10.43 18.63 15.14
CA GLU A 78 -11.82 18.19 15.25
C GLU A 78 -12.79 18.95 14.32
N LYS A 79 -12.46 20.18 13.93
CA LYS A 79 -13.27 21.03 13.04
C LYS A 79 -13.08 20.74 11.55
N ASN A 80 -12.05 19.97 11.17
CA ASN A 80 -11.82 19.63 9.78
C ASN A 80 -12.96 18.75 9.25
N LEU A 81 -13.46 19.09 8.07
CA LEU A 81 -14.71 18.53 7.52
C LEU A 81 -14.62 17.03 7.20
N THR A 82 -13.41 16.50 7.02
CA THR A 82 -13.15 15.08 6.78
C THR A 82 -13.57 14.19 7.94
N GLY A 83 -13.62 14.75 9.16
CA GLY A 83 -14.02 14.05 10.38
C GLY A 83 -13.17 12.81 10.66
N SER A 84 -13.73 11.87 11.44
CA SER A 84 -13.06 10.62 11.81
C SER A 84 -12.58 9.83 10.58
N GLY A 85 -13.37 9.86 9.50
CA GLY A 85 -13.09 9.10 8.30
C GLY A 85 -11.79 9.52 7.63
N GLY A 86 -11.59 10.82 7.41
CA GLY A 86 -10.33 11.33 6.87
C GLY A 86 -9.30 11.76 7.93
N GLY A 87 -9.35 11.17 9.12
CA GLY A 87 -8.34 11.40 10.17
C GLY A 87 -8.31 12.84 10.68
N TYR A 88 -9.40 13.59 10.53
CA TYR A 88 -9.50 15.00 10.89
C TYR A 88 -8.46 15.90 10.19
N PHE A 89 -7.96 15.52 9.01
CA PHE A 89 -7.07 16.37 8.21
C PHE A 89 -7.84 17.36 7.32
N PRO A 90 -7.24 18.50 6.95
CA PRO A 90 -7.94 19.50 6.13
C PRO A 90 -8.19 19.00 4.71
N ALA A 91 -9.29 19.46 4.12
CA ALA A 91 -9.64 19.21 2.73
C ALA A 91 -9.79 20.53 1.96
N GLY A 92 -10.62 20.56 0.92
CA GLY A 92 -10.90 21.77 0.14
C GLY A 92 -10.57 21.62 -1.35
N VAL A 93 -10.41 22.75 -2.03
CA VAL A 93 -10.04 22.80 -3.46
C VAL A 93 -8.58 23.18 -3.57
N GLY A 94 -7.84 22.47 -4.41
CA GLY A 94 -6.45 22.78 -4.74
C GLY A 94 -6.28 22.86 -6.26
N TRP A 95 -5.33 23.68 -6.70
CA TRP A 95 -4.97 23.79 -8.11
C TRP A 95 -3.50 23.49 -8.32
N TYR A 96 -3.24 22.76 -9.40
CA TYR A 96 -1.91 22.49 -9.91
C TYR A 96 -1.76 23.08 -11.31
N ARG A 97 -0.61 23.68 -11.60
CA ARG A 97 -0.27 24.19 -12.94
C ARG A 97 1.13 23.74 -13.32
N ARG A 98 1.30 23.29 -14.56
CA ARG A 98 2.61 22.93 -15.13
C ARG A 98 2.76 23.62 -16.47
N THR A 99 3.81 24.42 -16.59
CA THR A 99 4.22 25.01 -17.87
C THR A 99 5.26 24.12 -18.52
N PHE A 100 5.11 23.81 -19.80
CA PHE A 100 6.08 23.02 -20.56
C PHE A 100 6.11 23.43 -22.03
N THR A 101 7.25 23.22 -22.69
CA THR A 101 7.38 23.39 -24.13
C THR A 101 7.13 22.05 -24.80
N ALA A 102 6.27 22.01 -25.82
CA ALA A 102 6.08 20.82 -26.64
C ALA A 102 7.21 20.76 -27.70
N PRO A 103 8.09 19.75 -27.68
CA PRO A 103 9.09 19.54 -28.71
C PRO A 103 8.50 19.47 -30.12
N SER A 104 9.21 20.03 -31.10
CA SER A 104 8.73 20.07 -32.49
C SER A 104 8.59 18.69 -33.14
N ASP A 105 9.30 17.68 -32.64
CA ASP A 105 9.24 16.30 -33.10
C ASP A 105 7.98 15.56 -32.63
N TRP A 106 7.17 16.13 -31.73
CA TRP A 106 5.84 15.60 -31.41
C TRP A 106 4.78 15.97 -32.46
N LYS A 107 5.08 16.86 -33.41
CA LYS A 107 4.13 17.22 -34.48
C LYS A 107 3.74 15.99 -35.30
N GLY A 108 2.44 15.77 -35.45
CA GLY A 108 1.89 14.63 -36.19
C GLY A 108 1.80 13.32 -35.39
N LYS A 109 2.31 13.30 -34.16
CA LYS A 109 2.22 12.18 -33.21
C LYS A 109 0.96 12.28 -32.35
N ARG A 110 0.69 11.25 -31.54
CA ARG A 110 -0.27 11.31 -30.43
C ARG A 110 0.46 11.67 -29.14
N VAL A 111 -0.09 12.61 -28.38
CA VAL A 111 0.46 13.06 -27.10
C VAL A 111 -0.64 13.02 -26.05
N SER A 112 -0.42 12.31 -24.96
CA SER A 112 -1.36 12.23 -23.85
C SER A 112 -0.68 12.52 -22.51
N VAL A 113 -1.45 13.07 -21.58
CA VAL A 113 -1.08 13.07 -20.15
C VAL A 113 -1.77 11.88 -19.48
N VAL A 114 -1.03 11.19 -18.61
CA VAL A 114 -1.50 10.05 -17.81
C VAL A 114 -1.29 10.38 -16.35
N PHE A 115 -2.34 10.27 -15.55
CA PHE A 115 -2.32 10.40 -14.10
C PHE A 115 -2.56 9.02 -13.49
N ASP A 116 -1.70 8.59 -12.57
CA ASP A 116 -1.87 7.29 -11.93
C ASP A 116 -2.92 7.32 -10.79
N GLY A 117 -3.27 8.51 -10.30
CA GLY A 117 -4.36 8.78 -9.35
C GLY A 117 -4.39 10.24 -8.88
N VAL A 118 -5.59 10.79 -8.67
CA VAL A 118 -5.82 12.16 -8.18
C VAL A 118 -7.01 12.15 -7.21
N ALA A 119 -6.78 12.52 -5.95
CA ALA A 119 -7.80 12.51 -4.89
C ALA A 119 -8.33 13.93 -4.63
N SER A 120 -9.56 14.28 -4.96
CA SER A 120 -10.48 13.60 -5.89
C SER A 120 -11.19 14.63 -6.77
N ASN A 121 -12.09 14.16 -7.66
CA ASN A 121 -12.89 15.02 -8.53
C ASN A 121 -12.05 16.01 -9.36
N ALA A 122 -11.06 15.47 -10.07
CA ALA A 122 -10.14 16.26 -10.86
C ALA A 122 -10.82 16.84 -12.10
N THR A 123 -10.48 18.08 -12.46
CA THR A 123 -10.79 18.68 -13.76
C THR A 123 -9.51 19.15 -14.43
N VAL A 124 -9.25 18.67 -15.64
CA VAL A 124 -7.99 18.91 -16.35
C VAL A 124 -8.19 19.87 -17.52
N TYR A 125 -7.26 20.81 -17.69
CA TYR A 125 -7.26 21.83 -18.74
C TYR A 125 -5.91 21.89 -19.43
N LEU A 126 -5.92 22.11 -20.74
CA LEU A 126 -4.73 22.48 -21.52
C LEU A 126 -4.97 23.84 -22.17
N ASN A 127 -4.07 24.80 -21.91
CA ASN A 127 -4.11 26.14 -22.49
C ASN A 127 -5.48 26.84 -22.32
N GLY A 128 -6.10 26.71 -21.14
CA GLY A 128 -7.43 27.27 -20.86
C GLY A 128 -8.62 26.43 -21.33
N LYS A 129 -8.41 25.39 -22.15
CA LYS A 129 -9.48 24.52 -22.64
C LYS A 129 -9.62 23.28 -21.75
N LYS A 130 -10.85 23.01 -21.28
CA LYS A 130 -11.16 21.80 -20.52
C LYS A 130 -10.97 20.56 -21.38
N LEU A 131 -10.20 19.60 -20.87
CA LEU A 131 -10.03 18.27 -21.46
C LEU A 131 -11.09 17.29 -20.92
N GLY A 132 -11.36 17.32 -19.62
CA GLY A 132 -12.36 16.45 -19.00
C GLY A 132 -12.34 16.51 -17.48
N VAL A 133 -13.10 15.61 -16.87
CA VAL A 133 -13.17 15.39 -15.42
C VAL A 133 -12.82 13.94 -15.11
N HIS A 134 -12.35 13.66 -13.90
CA HIS A 134 -12.16 12.31 -13.37
C HIS A 134 -12.57 12.27 -11.89
N PRO A 135 -13.74 11.72 -11.56
CA PRO A 135 -14.25 11.73 -10.19
C PRO A 135 -13.49 10.84 -9.23
N TYR A 136 -13.17 9.61 -9.65
CA TYR A 136 -12.68 8.59 -8.73
C TYR A 136 -11.23 8.83 -8.33
N ALA A 137 -10.93 8.68 -7.04
CA ALA A 137 -9.62 9.02 -6.51
C ALA A 137 -8.51 8.07 -6.98
N TYR A 138 -8.86 6.80 -7.18
CA TYR A 138 -7.90 5.69 -7.12
C TYR A 138 -7.54 5.05 -8.46
N THR A 139 -8.25 5.39 -9.52
CA THR A 139 -8.01 4.85 -10.87
C THR A 139 -7.12 5.77 -11.69
N SER A 140 -6.35 5.16 -12.58
CA SER A 140 -5.49 5.89 -13.50
C SER A 140 -6.30 6.36 -14.70
N PHE A 141 -6.04 7.57 -15.18
CA PHE A 141 -6.78 8.14 -16.32
C PHE A 141 -5.85 8.93 -17.24
N ARG A 142 -6.34 9.20 -18.45
CA ARG A 142 -5.56 9.88 -19.49
C ARG A 142 -6.40 10.86 -20.29
N PHE A 143 -5.76 11.92 -20.77
CA PHE A 143 -6.36 12.86 -21.71
C PHE A 143 -5.42 13.08 -22.91
N ASP A 144 -6.01 13.12 -24.12
CA ASP A 144 -5.30 13.48 -25.34
C ASP A 144 -5.02 14.99 -25.35
N LEU A 145 -3.73 15.33 -25.40
CA LEU A 145 -3.24 16.71 -25.50
C LEU A 145 -3.11 17.16 -26.95
N THR A 146 -3.02 16.22 -27.89
CA THR A 146 -2.68 16.47 -29.31
C THR A 146 -3.46 17.64 -29.93
N PRO A 147 -4.80 17.75 -29.76
CA PRO A 147 -5.57 18.80 -30.43
C PRO A 147 -5.34 20.21 -29.86
N GLY A 148 -4.77 20.33 -28.66
CA GLY A 148 -4.62 21.61 -27.94
C GLY A 148 -3.18 22.06 -27.75
N LEU A 149 -2.19 21.29 -28.20
CA LEU A 149 -0.77 21.65 -28.10
C LEU A 149 -0.42 22.81 -29.03
N ASP A 150 0.28 23.80 -28.48
CA ASP A 150 0.93 24.86 -29.22
C ASP A 150 2.43 24.59 -29.32
N PHE A 151 2.95 24.52 -30.54
CA PHE A 151 4.36 24.27 -30.82
C PHE A 151 5.20 25.54 -31.01
N SER A 152 4.56 26.72 -30.97
CA SER A 152 5.21 28.02 -31.14
C SER A 152 5.48 28.74 -29.82
N LYS A 153 4.80 28.33 -28.74
CA LYS A 153 4.94 28.89 -27.38
C LYS A 153 4.82 27.79 -26.31
N SER A 154 5.01 28.18 -25.05
CA SER A 154 4.78 27.29 -23.90
C SER A 154 3.31 26.89 -23.76
N ASN A 155 3.09 25.66 -23.33
CA ASN A 155 1.80 25.09 -22.98
C ASN A 155 1.61 25.11 -21.47
N VAL A 156 0.36 25.25 -21.02
CA VAL A 156 -0.02 25.20 -19.62
C VAL A 156 -1.03 24.09 -19.41
N LEU A 157 -0.64 23.09 -18.62
CA LEU A 157 -1.54 22.08 -18.07
C LEU A 157 -2.00 22.56 -16.70
N ALA A 158 -3.31 22.68 -16.50
CA ALA A 158 -3.90 23.06 -15.21
C ALA A 158 -4.83 21.95 -14.72
N VAL A 159 -4.79 21.65 -13.43
CA VAL A 159 -5.62 20.63 -12.77
C VAL A 159 -6.27 21.24 -11.55
N ARG A 160 -7.60 21.33 -11.56
CA ARG A 160 -8.40 21.65 -10.38
C ARG A 160 -8.74 20.34 -9.69
N VAL A 161 -8.47 20.21 -8.40
CA VAL A 161 -8.80 19.05 -7.58
C VAL A 161 -9.75 19.49 -6.48
N ASP A 162 -10.93 18.87 -6.41
CA ASP A 162 -12.02 19.30 -5.53
C ASP A 162 -12.34 18.22 -4.51
N ASN A 163 -11.75 18.38 -3.33
CA ASN A 163 -12.01 17.54 -2.18
C ASN A 163 -12.86 18.26 -1.12
N SER A 164 -13.64 19.29 -1.52
CA SER A 164 -14.33 20.17 -0.56
C SER A 164 -15.60 19.57 0.06
N GLU A 165 -16.29 18.69 -0.66
CA GLU A 165 -17.48 17.99 -0.15
C GLU A 165 -17.08 16.80 0.73
N GLN A 166 -17.21 16.99 2.04
CA GLN A 166 -16.80 16.03 3.06
C GLN A 166 -17.95 15.75 4.06
N PRO A 167 -17.96 14.57 4.71
CA PRO A 167 -17.04 13.45 4.55
C PRO A 167 -17.30 12.66 3.24
N SER A 168 -16.23 12.29 2.53
CA SER A 168 -16.28 11.55 1.27
C SER A 168 -15.69 10.13 1.33
N SER A 169 -15.18 9.71 2.50
CA SER A 169 -14.51 8.42 2.69
C SER A 169 -14.59 7.96 4.15
N ARG A 170 -14.45 6.65 4.39
CA ARG A 170 -14.29 6.08 5.74
C ARG A 170 -12.85 6.14 6.24
N TRP A 171 -11.86 6.19 5.35
CA TRP A 171 -10.42 6.31 5.67
C TRP A 171 -9.81 7.56 5.03
N TYR A 172 -8.59 7.90 5.43
CA TYR A 172 -7.84 9.03 4.89
C TYR A 172 -7.57 8.86 3.39
N THR A 173 -8.10 9.77 2.58
CA THR A 173 -7.89 9.76 1.12
C THR A 173 -6.63 10.47 0.68
N GLY A 174 -6.15 11.42 1.50
CA GLY A 174 -5.34 12.53 1.04
C GLY A 174 -6.10 13.47 0.12
N ALA A 175 -5.42 14.50 -0.36
CA ALA A 175 -5.95 15.43 -1.35
C ALA A 175 -4.85 15.92 -2.28
N GLY A 176 -5.01 15.72 -3.59
CA GLY A 176 -4.01 16.11 -4.58
C GLY A 176 -3.71 15.09 -5.66
N ILE A 177 -2.70 15.41 -6.46
CA ILE A 177 -2.10 14.50 -7.43
C ILE A 177 -1.08 13.63 -6.68
N TYR A 178 -1.60 12.61 -6.00
CA TYR A 178 -0.85 11.81 -5.02
C TYR A 178 -0.12 10.62 -5.63
N ARG A 179 -0.23 10.40 -6.95
CA ARG A 179 0.54 9.41 -7.72
C ARG A 179 1.20 10.07 -8.93
N HIS A 180 2.13 9.32 -9.55
CA HIS A 180 2.92 9.77 -10.70
C HIS A 180 2.10 10.27 -11.90
N VAL A 181 2.67 11.24 -12.60
CA VAL A 181 2.15 11.81 -13.85
C VAL A 181 3.17 11.62 -14.96
N ARG A 182 2.68 11.21 -16.14
CA ARG A 182 3.53 10.96 -17.31
C ARG A 182 2.95 11.62 -18.56
N ILE A 183 3.83 12.10 -19.44
CA ILE A 183 3.47 12.46 -20.82
C ILE A 183 3.88 11.30 -21.73
N THR A 184 2.91 10.72 -22.43
CA THR A 184 3.15 9.63 -23.39
C THR A 184 3.02 10.16 -24.81
N VAL A 185 4.05 9.91 -25.64
CA VAL A 185 4.10 10.27 -27.05
C VAL A 185 4.27 9.01 -27.89
N THR A 186 3.38 8.81 -28.86
CA THR A 186 3.42 7.65 -29.77
C THR A 186 3.24 8.10 -31.22
N GLU A 187 3.71 7.27 -32.16
CA GLU A 187 3.25 7.36 -33.55
C GLU A 187 1.73 7.11 -33.63
N ARG A 188 1.12 7.42 -34.79
CA ARG A 188 -0.32 7.18 -35.01
C ARG A 188 -0.68 5.70 -35.01
N VAL A 189 0.22 4.83 -35.47
CA VAL A 189 0.07 3.39 -35.34
C VAL A 189 0.89 2.94 -34.15
N HIS A 190 0.22 2.45 -33.11
CA HIS A 190 0.83 2.19 -31.81
C HIS A 190 0.07 1.12 -31.03
N VAL A 191 0.71 0.51 -30.04
CA VAL A 191 0.07 -0.33 -29.05
C VAL A 191 -0.89 0.53 -28.22
N SER A 192 -2.15 0.10 -28.11
CA SER A 192 -3.15 0.77 -27.30
C SER A 192 -2.67 0.97 -25.86
N PRO A 193 -3.16 2.00 -25.15
CA PRO A 193 -3.08 2.08 -23.69
C PRO A 193 -3.36 0.74 -23.00
N TRP A 194 -2.38 0.22 -22.25
CA TRP A 194 -2.49 -1.08 -21.57
C TRP A 194 -2.90 -2.25 -22.49
N GLY A 195 -2.56 -2.13 -23.78
CA GLY A 195 -2.98 -3.02 -24.85
C GLY A 195 -2.22 -4.35 -24.93
N VAL A 196 -1.20 -4.57 -24.10
CA VAL A 196 -0.50 -5.85 -23.99
C VAL A 196 -1.11 -6.65 -22.84
N PHE A 197 -1.53 -7.88 -23.10
CA PHE A 197 -1.95 -8.83 -22.08
C PHE A 197 -1.18 -10.14 -22.22
N ILE A 198 -0.46 -10.51 -21.17
CA ILE A 198 0.36 -11.72 -21.08
C ILE A 198 -0.30 -12.71 -20.13
N SER A 199 -0.40 -13.96 -20.55
CA SER A 199 -0.81 -15.08 -19.69
C SER A 199 0.06 -16.31 -19.91
N THR A 200 0.09 -17.19 -18.91
CA THR A 200 0.84 -18.45 -18.94
C THR A 200 -0.09 -19.63 -18.69
N PRO A 201 -0.95 -19.99 -19.66
CA PRO A 201 -2.00 -21.01 -19.48
C PRO A 201 -1.43 -22.40 -19.13
N GLU A 202 -0.19 -22.68 -19.52
CA GLU A 202 0.55 -23.88 -19.15
C GLU A 202 1.95 -23.48 -18.71
N ALA A 203 2.34 -23.83 -17.48
CA ALA A 203 3.71 -23.63 -17.00
C ALA A 203 4.13 -24.71 -16.00
N SER A 204 5.35 -25.22 -16.19
CA SER A 204 6.07 -26.08 -15.26
C SER A 204 7.57 -25.76 -15.33
N THR A 205 8.38 -26.42 -14.49
CA THR A 205 9.84 -26.28 -14.54
C THR A 205 10.48 -26.83 -15.82
N SER A 206 9.76 -27.64 -16.61
CA SER A 206 10.26 -28.12 -17.91
C SER A 206 9.98 -27.15 -19.05
N GLY A 207 8.94 -26.33 -18.94
CA GLY A 207 8.57 -25.38 -19.99
C GLY A 207 7.27 -24.62 -19.68
N ALA A 208 7.12 -23.47 -20.31
CA ALA A 208 5.88 -22.69 -20.31
C ALA A 208 5.49 -22.24 -21.73
N LYS A 209 4.18 -22.04 -21.92
CA LYS A 209 3.64 -21.31 -23.08
C LYS A 209 3.28 -19.91 -22.61
N VAL A 210 3.94 -18.90 -23.17
CA VAL A 210 3.63 -17.49 -22.90
C VAL A 210 2.72 -17.00 -24.02
N ALA A 211 1.44 -16.79 -23.71
CA ALA A 211 0.47 -16.23 -24.63
C ALA A 211 0.45 -14.71 -24.49
N ILE A 212 0.66 -13.98 -25.58
CA ILE A 212 0.67 -12.52 -25.61
C ILE A 212 -0.40 -12.04 -26.58
N ARG A 213 -1.33 -11.22 -26.08
CA ARG A 213 -2.28 -10.47 -26.89
C ARG A 213 -1.87 -9.00 -26.91
N THR A 214 -1.76 -8.43 -28.11
CA THR A 214 -1.36 -7.04 -28.32
C THR A 214 -2.44 -6.33 -29.14
N GLN A 215 -3.12 -5.35 -28.54
CA GLN A 215 -4.03 -4.46 -29.24
C GLN A 215 -3.23 -3.32 -29.89
N VAL A 216 -3.35 -3.20 -31.21
CA VAL A 216 -2.71 -2.16 -32.02
C VAL A 216 -3.77 -1.20 -32.54
N GLN A 217 -3.62 0.08 -32.21
CA GLN A 217 -4.46 1.18 -32.64
C GLN A 217 -3.83 1.88 -33.85
N ASN A 218 -4.64 2.16 -34.87
CA ASN A 218 -4.27 3.01 -36.00
C ASN A 218 -5.11 4.30 -35.99
N ASP A 219 -4.50 5.38 -35.52
CA ASP A 219 -5.11 6.71 -35.45
C ASP A 219 -4.95 7.55 -36.73
N SER A 220 -4.41 6.97 -37.79
CA SER A 220 -4.27 7.65 -39.08
C SER A 220 -5.51 7.51 -39.96
N THR A 221 -5.55 8.28 -41.04
CA THR A 221 -6.63 8.26 -42.03
C THR A 221 -6.49 7.15 -43.07
N ASP A 222 -5.37 6.42 -43.05
CA ASP A 222 -5.06 5.38 -44.03
C ASP A 222 -4.88 4.03 -43.30
N PRO A 223 -5.19 2.90 -43.96
CA PRO A 223 -4.86 1.59 -43.41
C PRO A 223 -3.34 1.44 -43.27
N ALA A 224 -2.91 0.67 -42.27
CA ALA A 224 -1.51 0.45 -41.98
C ALA A 224 -1.17 -1.04 -42.00
N GLU A 225 -0.16 -1.40 -42.80
CA GLU A 225 0.50 -2.69 -42.75
C GLU A 225 1.69 -2.62 -41.81
N VAL A 226 1.66 -3.40 -40.74
CA VAL A 226 2.71 -3.47 -39.73
C VAL A 226 3.07 -4.91 -39.40
N SER A 227 4.11 -5.10 -38.60
CA SER A 227 4.32 -6.37 -37.91
C SER A 227 4.52 -6.13 -36.42
N VAL A 228 3.93 -6.99 -35.60
CA VAL A 228 4.13 -7.03 -34.15
C VAL A 228 5.28 -7.99 -33.86
N SER A 229 6.34 -7.50 -33.24
CA SER A 229 7.52 -8.27 -32.85
C SER A 229 7.62 -8.30 -31.33
N THR A 230 7.56 -9.47 -30.72
CA THR A 230 7.66 -9.62 -29.25
C THR A 230 8.92 -10.42 -28.92
N THR A 231 9.76 -9.88 -28.04
CA THR A 231 10.96 -10.55 -27.50
C THR A 231 10.82 -10.71 -25.98
N LEU A 232 10.91 -11.95 -25.49
CA LEU A 232 10.95 -12.24 -24.06
C LEU A 232 12.39 -12.15 -23.55
N LEU A 233 12.60 -11.42 -22.46
CA LEU A 233 13.87 -11.25 -21.77
C LEU A 233 13.81 -11.86 -20.37
N SER A 234 14.88 -12.54 -19.95
CA SER A 234 15.07 -12.94 -18.55
C SER A 234 15.36 -11.72 -17.65
N ALA A 235 15.36 -11.91 -16.33
CA ALA A 235 15.77 -10.88 -15.36
C ALA A 235 17.16 -10.28 -15.64
N GLN A 236 18.08 -11.06 -16.23
CA GLN A 236 19.42 -10.59 -16.61
C GLN A 236 19.46 -9.90 -18.00
N GLY A 237 18.30 -9.69 -18.63
CA GLY A 237 18.18 -9.05 -19.94
C GLY A 237 18.49 -9.97 -21.14
N LYS A 238 18.62 -11.28 -20.94
CA LYS A 238 18.90 -12.24 -22.03
C LYS A 238 17.63 -12.57 -22.79
N SER A 239 17.67 -12.52 -24.13
CA SER A 239 16.58 -13.01 -24.98
C SER A 239 16.36 -14.52 -24.78
N VAL A 240 15.16 -14.90 -24.34
CA VAL A 240 14.75 -16.29 -24.07
C VAL A 240 13.65 -16.80 -24.98
N GLY A 241 13.03 -15.92 -25.78
CA GLY A 241 12.05 -16.28 -26.81
C GLY A 241 11.70 -15.06 -27.67
N LYS A 242 11.27 -15.28 -28.92
CA LYS A 242 10.83 -14.21 -29.80
C LYS A 242 9.83 -14.70 -30.84
N GLU A 243 8.93 -13.82 -31.25
CA GLU A 243 7.98 -14.06 -32.35
C GLU A 243 7.70 -12.77 -33.10
N ARG A 244 7.39 -12.88 -34.40
CA ARG A 244 7.02 -11.75 -35.25
C ARG A 244 5.89 -12.14 -36.19
N SER A 245 4.84 -11.33 -36.22
CA SER A 245 3.62 -11.60 -36.98
C SER A 245 3.17 -10.35 -37.73
N ALA A 246 2.74 -10.50 -38.98
CA ALA A 246 2.18 -9.39 -39.77
C ALA A 246 0.75 -9.06 -39.31
N LEU A 247 0.38 -7.78 -39.36
CA LEU A 247 -0.94 -7.28 -38.99
C LEU A 247 -1.33 -6.11 -39.90
N SER A 248 -2.52 -6.18 -40.48
CA SER A 248 -3.15 -5.06 -41.19
C SER A 248 -4.15 -4.40 -40.24
N VAL A 249 -4.08 -3.09 -40.08
CA VAL A 249 -4.98 -2.32 -39.21
C VAL A 249 -5.67 -1.25 -40.04
N GLY A 250 -7.00 -1.27 -40.09
CA GLY A 250 -7.80 -0.28 -40.84
C GLY A 250 -7.58 1.15 -40.34
N ALA A 251 -7.90 2.13 -41.18
CA ALA A 251 -7.85 3.55 -40.80
C ALA A 251 -8.81 3.84 -39.64
N GLY A 252 -8.34 4.50 -38.58
CA GLY A 252 -9.12 4.78 -37.37
C GLY A 252 -9.56 3.55 -36.57
N ALA A 253 -9.07 2.36 -36.92
CA ALA A 253 -9.46 1.09 -36.31
C ALA A 253 -8.41 0.59 -35.31
N HIS A 254 -8.75 -0.47 -34.58
CA HIS A 254 -7.80 -1.27 -33.83
C HIS A 254 -7.95 -2.75 -34.20
N GLU A 255 -6.88 -3.50 -34.05
CA GLU A 255 -6.86 -4.95 -34.23
C GLU A 255 -6.07 -5.61 -33.09
N GLU A 256 -6.40 -6.86 -32.77
CA GLU A 256 -5.68 -7.66 -31.77
C GLU A 256 -4.78 -8.69 -32.46
N MET A 257 -3.49 -8.68 -32.11
CA MET A 257 -2.54 -9.71 -32.48
C MET A 257 -2.32 -10.69 -31.34
N SER A 258 -2.48 -11.99 -31.61
CA SER A 258 -2.17 -13.07 -30.67
C SER A 258 -0.88 -13.79 -31.06
N GLN A 259 0.05 -13.91 -30.11
CA GLN A 259 1.34 -14.61 -30.24
C GLN A 259 1.48 -15.65 -29.13
N GLN A 260 2.22 -16.72 -29.39
CA GLN A 260 2.49 -17.77 -28.41
C GLN A 260 3.96 -18.18 -28.47
N ILE A 261 4.71 -17.77 -27.45
CA ILE A 261 6.15 -17.99 -27.38
C ILE A 261 6.42 -19.11 -26.36
N ALA A 262 7.11 -20.16 -26.80
CA ALA A 262 7.58 -21.21 -25.91
C ALA A 262 8.78 -20.73 -25.08
N LEU A 263 8.75 -21.01 -23.78
CA LEU A 263 9.82 -20.69 -22.84
C LEU A 263 10.32 -21.99 -22.17
N PRO A 264 11.47 -22.55 -22.61
CA PRO A 264 12.02 -23.76 -22.01
C PRO A 264 12.63 -23.43 -20.63
N HIS A 265 12.44 -24.32 -19.66
CA HIS A 265 13.00 -24.21 -18.31
C HIS A 265 12.76 -22.85 -17.62
N PRO A 266 11.50 -22.39 -17.51
CA PRO A 266 11.20 -21.11 -16.88
C PRO A 266 11.52 -21.14 -15.38
N GLU A 267 11.98 -20.01 -14.85
CA GLU A 267 11.96 -19.74 -13.42
C GLU A 267 10.53 -19.33 -13.05
N LEU A 268 9.86 -20.12 -12.21
CA LEU A 268 8.47 -19.88 -11.85
C LEU A 268 8.38 -18.81 -10.76
N TRP A 269 7.46 -17.85 -10.94
CA TRP A 269 7.17 -16.83 -9.94
C TRP A 269 6.38 -17.44 -8.76
N SER A 270 6.83 -17.17 -7.54
CA SER A 270 6.11 -17.41 -6.28
C SER A 270 6.49 -16.35 -5.24
N PRO A 271 5.81 -16.28 -4.08
CA PRO A 271 6.20 -15.39 -2.99
C PRO A 271 7.63 -15.59 -2.49
N GLU A 272 8.17 -16.81 -2.58
CA GLU A 272 9.52 -17.17 -2.15
C GLU A 272 10.55 -16.99 -3.27
N THR A 273 10.15 -17.17 -4.52
CA THR A 273 10.99 -17.02 -5.72
C THR A 273 10.31 -16.11 -6.74
N PRO A 274 10.32 -14.78 -6.55
CA PRO A 274 9.60 -13.83 -7.39
C PRO A 274 10.31 -13.55 -8.73
N ALA A 275 10.56 -14.60 -9.52
CA ALA A 275 11.24 -14.49 -10.80
C ALA A 275 10.38 -13.71 -11.82
N LEU A 276 10.97 -12.67 -12.41
CA LEU A 276 10.32 -11.81 -13.41
C LEU A 276 11.01 -11.92 -14.78
N TYR A 277 10.17 -11.83 -15.81
CA TYR A 277 10.55 -11.70 -17.20
C TYR A 277 10.01 -10.37 -17.73
N ARG A 278 10.55 -9.96 -18.88
CA ARG A 278 10.09 -8.77 -19.59
C ARG A 278 9.76 -9.08 -21.03
N ALA A 279 8.56 -8.77 -21.47
CA ALA A 279 8.19 -8.80 -22.88
C ALA A 279 8.44 -7.43 -23.50
N VAL A 280 9.29 -7.38 -24.52
CA VAL A 280 9.51 -6.19 -25.35
C VAL A 280 8.67 -6.36 -26.61
N THR A 281 7.58 -5.60 -26.72
CA THR A 281 6.67 -5.61 -27.86
C THR A 281 6.91 -4.38 -28.72
N GLU A 282 7.24 -4.61 -29.99
CA GLU A 282 7.60 -3.59 -30.97
C GLU A 282 6.64 -3.63 -32.17
N ILE A 283 6.12 -2.47 -32.56
CA ILE A 283 5.40 -2.30 -33.82
C ILE A 283 6.42 -1.87 -34.87
N VAL A 284 6.53 -2.66 -35.94
CA VAL A 284 7.51 -2.43 -37.01
C VAL A 284 6.78 -2.12 -38.30
N GLN A 285 7.09 -0.97 -38.90
CA GLN A 285 6.56 -0.53 -40.19
C GLN A 285 7.70 -0.14 -41.13
N GLY A 286 7.69 -0.62 -42.37
CA GLY A 286 8.76 -0.33 -43.34
C GLY A 286 10.17 -0.69 -42.86
N GLY A 287 10.29 -1.72 -42.01
CA GLY A 287 11.55 -2.16 -41.41
C GLY A 287 12.04 -1.34 -40.20
N LYS A 288 11.28 -0.35 -39.72
CA LYS A 288 11.61 0.50 -38.57
C LYS A 288 10.66 0.24 -37.40
N VAL A 289 11.19 0.23 -36.17
CA VAL A 289 10.36 0.20 -34.96
C VAL A 289 9.71 1.58 -34.78
N ILE A 290 8.38 1.64 -34.82
CA ILE A 290 7.60 2.87 -34.71
C ILE A 290 6.87 2.98 -33.37
N ASP A 291 6.71 1.89 -32.63
CA ASP A 291 6.25 1.90 -31.24
C ASP A 291 6.92 0.76 -30.46
N ARG A 292 7.13 0.96 -29.16
CA ARG A 292 7.80 -0.01 -28.27
C ARG A 292 7.20 0.06 -26.87
N VAL A 293 6.74 -1.09 -26.37
CA VAL A 293 6.20 -1.25 -25.01
C VAL A 293 6.98 -2.37 -24.31
N GLU A 294 7.35 -2.14 -23.06
CA GLU A 294 7.90 -3.17 -22.19
C GLU A 294 6.87 -3.54 -21.13
N THR A 295 6.62 -4.84 -20.96
CA THR A 295 5.69 -5.37 -19.97
C THR A 295 6.40 -6.41 -19.11
N ASN A 296 6.50 -6.14 -17.81
CA ASN A 296 6.96 -7.13 -16.85
C ASN A 296 5.89 -8.19 -16.62
N PHE A 297 6.29 -9.44 -16.43
CA PHE A 297 5.39 -10.55 -16.10
C PHE A 297 6.13 -11.64 -15.33
N GLY A 298 5.39 -12.45 -14.58
CA GLY A 298 5.90 -13.67 -13.93
C GLY A 298 5.25 -14.92 -14.54
N VAL A 299 6.01 -16.00 -14.62
CA VAL A 299 5.51 -17.29 -15.13
C VAL A 299 5.01 -18.13 -13.96
N ARG A 300 3.71 -18.41 -13.89
CA ARG A 300 3.15 -19.26 -12.82
C ARG A 300 1.81 -19.87 -13.22
N THR A 301 1.37 -20.87 -12.46
CA THR A 301 0.01 -21.43 -12.57
C THR A 301 -0.76 -21.23 -11.27
N LEU A 302 -2.05 -20.93 -11.40
CA LEU A 302 -3.01 -20.90 -10.31
C LEU A 302 -4.08 -21.95 -10.59
N ALA A 303 -4.43 -22.71 -9.56
CA ALA A 303 -5.60 -23.56 -9.56
C ALA A 303 -6.29 -23.49 -8.20
N TRP A 304 -7.60 -23.70 -8.20
CA TRP A 304 -8.43 -23.56 -7.02
C TRP A 304 -9.40 -24.74 -6.95
N SER A 305 -9.50 -25.39 -5.80
CA SER A 305 -10.53 -26.39 -5.56
C SER A 305 -10.89 -26.49 -4.09
N VAL A 306 -12.07 -27.04 -3.80
CA VAL A 306 -12.52 -27.27 -2.42
C VAL A 306 -11.67 -28.30 -1.68
N ASP A 307 -11.03 -29.23 -2.39
CA ASP A 307 -10.20 -30.28 -1.79
C ASP A 307 -8.75 -29.83 -1.53
N LYS A 308 -8.24 -28.90 -2.32
CA LYS A 308 -6.81 -28.49 -2.30
C LYS A 308 -6.59 -27.03 -1.94
N GLY A 309 -7.64 -26.24 -1.84
CA GLY A 309 -7.58 -24.79 -1.68
C GLY A 309 -6.91 -24.13 -2.88
N LEU A 310 -6.03 -23.17 -2.60
CA LEU A 310 -5.17 -22.53 -3.59
C LEU A 310 -3.95 -23.43 -3.89
N VAL A 311 -3.75 -23.74 -5.17
CA VAL A 311 -2.55 -24.41 -5.69
C VAL A 311 -1.77 -23.43 -6.58
N LEU A 312 -0.57 -23.06 -6.14
CA LEU A 312 0.39 -22.24 -6.87
C LEU A 312 1.53 -23.12 -7.36
N ASN A 313 1.77 -23.15 -8.68
CA ASN A 313 2.85 -23.94 -9.29
C ASN A 313 2.82 -25.43 -8.87
N GLY A 314 1.62 -25.99 -8.74
CA GLY A 314 1.40 -27.38 -8.32
C GLY A 314 1.51 -27.65 -6.82
N LYS A 315 1.74 -26.62 -5.99
CA LYS A 315 1.82 -26.73 -4.52
C LYS A 315 0.63 -26.03 -3.85
N SER A 316 -0.05 -26.73 -2.94
CA SER A 316 -1.05 -26.08 -2.09
C SER A 316 -0.39 -25.07 -1.17
N ILE A 317 -0.94 -23.86 -1.12
CA ILE A 317 -0.53 -22.78 -0.22
C ILE A 317 -1.75 -22.18 0.47
N LYS A 318 -1.53 -21.52 1.61
CA LYS A 318 -2.55 -20.73 2.31
C LYS A 318 -2.21 -19.26 2.20
N LEU A 319 -3.24 -18.41 2.09
CA LEU A 319 -3.08 -16.96 2.15
C LEU A 319 -2.91 -16.55 3.63
N THR A 320 -1.76 -15.97 3.92
CA THR A 320 -1.40 -15.34 5.19
C THR A 320 -1.37 -13.85 4.93
N GLY A 321 -2.56 -13.28 4.88
CA GLY A 321 -2.82 -11.97 4.33
C GLY A 321 -3.13 -10.93 5.39
N GLY A 322 -3.02 -9.67 4.97
CA GLY A 322 -3.53 -8.53 5.71
C GLY A 322 -4.09 -7.49 4.75
N SER A 323 -5.07 -6.72 5.22
CA SER A 323 -5.59 -5.57 4.50
C SER A 323 -4.69 -4.36 4.74
N VAL A 324 -4.44 -3.58 3.69
CA VAL A 324 -3.72 -2.29 3.76
C VAL A 324 -4.53 -1.21 3.05
N HIS A 325 -4.54 -0.03 3.64
CA HIS A 325 -4.97 1.20 2.96
C HIS A 325 -3.81 1.78 2.14
N HIS A 326 -4.12 2.80 1.31
CA HIS A 326 -3.15 3.35 0.36
C HIS A 326 -2.21 4.38 0.97
N ASP A 327 -2.48 4.94 2.15
CA ASP A 327 -1.59 5.92 2.77
C ASP A 327 -0.25 5.29 3.21
N ASP A 328 0.76 6.15 3.31
CA ASP A 328 2.12 5.84 3.76
C ASP A 328 2.43 6.56 5.09
N GLY A 329 1.43 6.61 5.99
CA GLY A 329 1.53 7.19 7.32
C GLY A 329 1.95 8.67 7.27
N PRO A 330 3.15 9.06 7.76
CA PRO A 330 3.62 10.45 7.72
C PRO A 330 3.69 11.09 6.33
N LEU A 331 3.69 10.31 5.25
CA LEU A 331 3.67 10.82 3.87
C LEU A 331 2.25 11.07 3.34
N GLY A 332 1.22 10.73 4.12
CA GLY A 332 -0.17 10.80 3.67
C GLY A 332 -0.38 9.87 2.47
N ALA A 333 -1.10 10.33 1.46
CA ALA A 333 -1.38 9.53 0.27
C ALA A 333 -0.25 9.55 -0.76
N ALA A 334 0.81 10.36 -0.60
CA ALA A 334 1.82 10.53 -1.64
C ALA A 334 2.61 9.22 -1.89
N ALA A 335 2.28 8.53 -2.98
CA ALA A 335 2.77 7.19 -3.29
C ALA A 335 4.13 7.22 -4.00
N PHE A 336 5.20 7.48 -3.22
CA PHE A 336 6.57 7.36 -3.72
C PHE A 336 6.94 5.89 -3.91
N ASP A 337 7.64 5.57 -5.00
CA ASP A 337 8.11 4.19 -5.28
C ASP A 337 8.80 3.53 -4.08
N ARG A 338 9.67 4.27 -3.39
CA ARG A 338 10.37 3.75 -2.21
C ARG A 338 9.45 3.54 -1.00
N ALA A 339 8.43 4.36 -0.81
CA ALA A 339 7.48 4.21 0.29
C ALA A 339 6.66 2.92 0.12
N GLU A 340 6.12 2.73 -1.09
CA GLU A 340 5.36 1.54 -1.46
C GLU A 340 6.22 0.27 -1.40
N GLN A 341 7.47 0.34 -1.86
CA GLN A 341 8.43 -0.76 -1.71
C GLN A 341 8.70 -1.09 -0.25
N ARG A 342 8.95 -0.09 0.60
CA ARG A 342 9.19 -0.28 2.03
C ARG A 342 7.99 -0.93 2.71
N LYS A 343 6.76 -0.54 2.35
CA LYS A 343 5.53 -1.16 2.83
C LYS A 343 5.55 -2.67 2.56
N VAL A 344 5.80 -3.08 1.31
CA VAL A 344 5.89 -4.50 0.93
C VAL A 344 7.03 -5.23 1.66
N GLU A 345 8.21 -4.61 1.80
CA GLU A 345 9.34 -5.17 2.55
C GLU A 345 8.96 -5.46 4.02
N LEU A 346 8.28 -4.53 4.65
CA LEU A 346 7.85 -4.66 6.05
C LEU A 346 6.79 -5.74 6.23
N LEU A 347 5.81 -5.83 5.34
CA LEU A 347 4.80 -6.89 5.36
C LEU A 347 5.47 -8.27 5.19
N LYS A 348 6.36 -8.42 4.21
CA LYS A 348 7.13 -9.66 4.00
C LYS A 348 7.95 -10.02 5.24
N ALA A 349 8.64 -9.04 5.84
CA ALA A 349 9.43 -9.25 7.05
C ALA A 349 8.58 -9.59 8.28
N ALA A 350 7.30 -9.19 8.30
CA ALA A 350 6.34 -9.53 9.34
C ALA A 350 5.67 -10.91 9.14
N GLY A 351 5.94 -11.59 8.02
CA GLY A 351 5.49 -12.96 7.76
C GLY A 351 4.32 -13.08 6.79
N PHE A 352 3.86 -11.98 6.19
CA PHE A 352 2.77 -11.98 5.21
C PHE A 352 3.23 -12.55 3.86
N ASN A 353 2.38 -13.37 3.23
CA ASN A 353 2.56 -13.79 1.82
C ASN A 353 1.48 -13.22 0.88
N ALA A 354 0.47 -12.55 1.42
CA ALA A 354 -0.60 -11.94 0.66
C ALA A 354 -1.00 -10.57 1.24
N VAL A 355 -1.62 -9.74 0.41
CA VAL A 355 -2.18 -8.44 0.78
C VAL A 355 -3.50 -8.19 0.06
N ARG A 356 -4.44 -7.57 0.76
CA ARG A 356 -5.69 -7.06 0.20
C ARG A 356 -5.61 -5.54 0.16
N THR A 357 -5.92 -4.95 -1.00
CA THR A 357 -5.90 -3.50 -1.21
C THR A 357 -7.25 -2.90 -0.81
N ALA A 358 -7.40 -2.62 0.48
CA ALA A 358 -8.65 -2.19 1.07
C ALA A 358 -8.83 -0.67 0.88
N HIS A 359 -9.83 -0.18 0.14
CA HIS A 359 -10.80 -0.89 -0.73
C HIS A 359 -10.79 -0.25 -2.12
N ASN A 360 -9.62 -0.22 -2.73
CA ASN A 360 -9.35 0.61 -3.89
C ASN A 360 -8.12 0.15 -4.68
N PRO A 361 -8.07 0.42 -6.00
CA PRO A 361 -6.92 0.08 -6.82
C PRO A 361 -5.64 0.72 -6.24
N PRO A 362 -4.57 -0.05 -6.00
CA PRO A 362 -3.33 0.46 -5.44
C PRO A 362 -2.54 1.29 -6.47
N SER A 363 -1.41 1.86 -6.06
CA SER A 363 -0.49 2.51 -6.99
C SER A 363 0.19 1.46 -7.88
N PRO A 364 0.56 1.80 -9.13
CA PRO A 364 1.40 0.91 -9.95
C PRO A 364 2.70 0.52 -9.24
N ALA A 365 3.30 1.46 -8.49
CA ALA A 365 4.52 1.24 -7.72
C ALA A 365 4.36 0.16 -6.64
N PHE A 366 3.20 0.11 -5.96
CA PHE A 366 2.89 -0.94 -4.98
C PHE A 366 2.79 -2.33 -5.64
N LEU A 367 2.12 -2.44 -6.78
CA LEU A 367 2.01 -3.71 -7.52
C LEU A 367 3.36 -4.16 -8.08
N ASP A 368 4.16 -3.23 -8.61
CA ASP A 368 5.53 -3.45 -9.04
C ASP A 368 6.41 -3.97 -7.87
N ALA A 369 6.25 -3.40 -6.67
CA ALA A 369 6.94 -3.88 -5.47
C ALA A 369 6.48 -5.29 -5.05
N CYS A 370 5.16 -5.56 -5.07
CA CYS A 370 4.61 -6.89 -4.79
C CYS A 370 5.13 -7.95 -5.77
N ASP A 371 5.26 -7.61 -7.05
CA ASP A 371 5.83 -8.49 -8.07
C ASP A 371 7.28 -8.85 -7.78
N ARG A 372 8.12 -7.83 -7.49
CA ARG A 372 9.56 -8.00 -7.25
C ARG A 372 9.88 -8.71 -5.93
N LEU A 373 9.09 -8.44 -4.89
CA LEU A 373 9.34 -8.94 -3.53
C LEU A 373 8.54 -10.21 -3.20
N GLY A 374 7.63 -10.62 -4.10
CA GLY A 374 6.84 -11.83 -3.94
C GLY A 374 5.78 -11.70 -2.86
N LEU A 375 4.78 -10.84 -3.10
CA LEU A 375 3.59 -10.69 -2.27
C LEU A 375 2.34 -10.88 -3.14
N LEU A 376 1.45 -11.81 -2.77
CA LEU A 376 0.21 -12.07 -3.52
C LEU A 376 -0.80 -10.95 -3.26
N VAL A 377 -1.59 -10.57 -4.26
CA VAL A 377 -2.50 -9.42 -4.17
C VAL A 377 -3.94 -9.83 -4.49
N LEU A 378 -4.86 -9.41 -3.60
CA LEU A 378 -6.27 -9.21 -3.91
C LEU A 378 -6.46 -7.72 -4.24
N ASP A 379 -6.73 -7.44 -5.51
CA ASP A 379 -6.91 -6.08 -6.03
C ASP A 379 -8.42 -5.74 -6.08
N GLU A 380 -8.85 -4.71 -5.37
CA GLU A 380 -10.27 -4.41 -5.14
C GLU A 380 -10.65 -2.99 -5.62
N PRO A 381 -11.75 -2.84 -6.40
CA PRO A 381 -12.06 -1.56 -7.02
C PRO A 381 -12.91 -0.63 -6.15
N PHE A 382 -13.79 -1.12 -5.27
CA PHE A 382 -14.88 -0.31 -4.70
C PHE A 382 -15.23 -0.64 -3.25
N ASP A 383 -15.43 0.40 -2.43
CA ASP A 383 -16.09 0.29 -1.11
C ASP A 383 -17.61 0.48 -1.19
N VAL A 384 -18.10 1.11 -2.26
CA VAL A 384 -19.52 1.39 -2.49
C VAL A 384 -19.91 1.18 -3.94
N TRP A 385 -21.16 0.73 -4.17
CA TRP A 385 -21.79 0.79 -5.48
C TRP A 385 -22.68 2.01 -5.58
N THR A 386 -24.00 1.85 -5.51
CA THR A 386 -24.96 2.96 -5.66
C THR A 386 -25.48 3.50 -4.33
N LYS A 387 -25.19 2.81 -3.22
CA LYS A 387 -25.54 3.22 -1.85
C LYS A 387 -24.30 3.70 -1.10
N SER A 388 -24.36 4.94 -0.63
CA SER A 388 -23.28 5.57 0.13
C SER A 388 -23.10 4.97 1.53
N LYS A 389 -21.83 4.87 1.95
CA LYS A 389 -21.37 4.65 3.33
C LYS A 389 -20.89 5.96 3.98
N ALA A 390 -20.42 6.92 3.17
CA ALA A 390 -20.14 8.29 3.59
C ALA A 390 -20.89 9.29 2.70
N LYS A 391 -21.30 10.42 3.25
CA LYS A 391 -22.28 11.36 2.63
C LYS A 391 -21.94 11.76 1.19
N TYR A 392 -20.66 11.97 0.88
CA TYR A 392 -20.19 12.43 -0.44
C TYR A 392 -19.23 11.44 -1.11
N ASP A 393 -19.34 10.15 -0.77
CA ASP A 393 -18.51 9.11 -1.37
C ASP A 393 -18.81 8.86 -2.86
N TYR A 394 -18.13 7.86 -3.42
CA TYR A 394 -18.17 7.56 -4.84
C TYR A 394 -19.54 7.08 -5.36
N ALA A 395 -20.50 6.73 -4.49
CA ALA A 395 -21.78 6.19 -4.94
C ALA A 395 -22.57 7.15 -5.84
N ARG A 396 -22.36 8.46 -5.69
CA ARG A 396 -22.93 9.52 -6.55
C ARG A 396 -22.40 9.52 -7.99
N PHE A 397 -21.26 8.89 -8.24
CA PHE A 397 -20.64 8.78 -9.56
C PHE A 397 -20.72 7.36 -10.15
N PHE A 398 -20.91 6.35 -9.30
CA PHE A 398 -20.82 4.93 -9.69
C PHE A 398 -21.59 4.61 -10.96
N LYS A 399 -22.86 5.03 -11.08
CA LYS A 399 -23.71 4.71 -12.24
C LYS A 399 -23.11 5.13 -13.59
N ASP A 400 -22.38 6.23 -13.62
CA ASP A 400 -21.82 6.80 -14.85
C ASP A 400 -20.36 6.37 -15.08
N TRP A 401 -19.65 5.96 -14.03
CA TRP A 401 -18.18 5.82 -14.06
C TRP A 401 -17.66 4.40 -13.80
N TRP A 402 -18.45 3.51 -13.19
CA TRP A 402 -17.94 2.20 -12.72
C TRP A 402 -17.25 1.39 -13.82
N GLN A 403 -17.75 1.46 -15.07
CA GLN A 403 -17.17 0.71 -16.19
C GLN A 403 -15.76 1.21 -16.53
N GLN A 404 -15.57 2.52 -16.57
CA GLN A 404 -14.29 3.13 -16.88
C GLN A 404 -13.28 2.86 -15.76
N ASP A 405 -13.75 2.84 -14.51
CA ASP A 405 -12.90 2.59 -13.35
C ASP A 405 -12.49 1.12 -13.23
N VAL A 406 -13.39 0.17 -13.51
CA VAL A 406 -13.05 -1.25 -13.65
C VAL A 406 -12.08 -1.47 -14.82
N ASP A 407 -12.32 -0.82 -15.96
CA ASP A 407 -11.43 -0.88 -17.12
C ASP A 407 -10.04 -0.39 -16.76
N SER A 408 -9.94 0.75 -16.07
CA SER A 408 -8.66 1.29 -15.62
C SER A 408 -7.92 0.30 -14.74
N MET A 409 -8.56 -0.27 -13.72
CA MET A 409 -7.90 -1.21 -12.80
C MET A 409 -7.43 -2.46 -13.56
N VAL A 410 -8.35 -3.19 -14.17
CA VAL A 410 -8.03 -4.50 -14.75
C VAL A 410 -7.06 -4.38 -15.93
N LEU A 411 -7.24 -3.39 -16.82
CA LEU A 411 -6.33 -3.25 -17.96
C LEU A 411 -4.91 -2.86 -17.52
N ARG A 412 -4.79 -1.92 -16.58
CA ARG A 412 -3.51 -1.49 -16.02
C ARG A 412 -2.79 -2.65 -15.34
N ASP A 413 -3.54 -3.46 -14.59
CA ASP A 413 -2.94 -4.31 -13.57
C ASP A 413 -2.83 -5.81 -13.95
N ARG A 414 -3.57 -6.28 -14.97
CA ARG A 414 -3.66 -7.71 -15.35
C ARG A 414 -2.35 -8.43 -15.71
N ASN A 415 -1.25 -7.71 -15.93
CA ASN A 415 0.06 -8.32 -16.21
C ASN A 415 0.90 -8.57 -14.95
N HIS A 416 0.52 -8.00 -13.80
CA HIS A 416 1.22 -8.24 -12.54
C HIS A 416 1.05 -9.70 -12.11
N PRO A 417 2.13 -10.49 -11.97
CA PRO A 417 2.03 -11.80 -11.35
C PRO A 417 1.50 -11.67 -9.92
N SER A 418 1.84 -10.67 -9.11
CA SER A 418 1.35 -10.60 -7.72
C SER A 418 -0.18 -10.79 -7.58
N ILE A 419 -0.97 -10.24 -8.51
CA ILE A 419 -2.44 -10.33 -8.46
C ILE A 419 -2.93 -11.76 -8.68
N ILE A 420 -3.71 -12.27 -7.73
CA ILE A 420 -4.34 -13.60 -7.79
C ILE A 420 -5.86 -13.55 -7.70
N LEU A 421 -6.45 -12.43 -7.27
CA LEU A 421 -7.88 -12.24 -7.09
C LEU A 421 -8.29 -10.83 -7.52
N TRP A 422 -9.44 -10.74 -8.19
CA TRP A 422 -10.13 -9.47 -8.45
C TRP A 422 -11.31 -9.31 -7.50
N GLY A 423 -11.33 -8.24 -6.71
CA GLY A 423 -12.52 -7.81 -5.97
C GLY A 423 -13.53 -7.14 -6.90
N ILE A 424 -14.81 -7.13 -6.49
CA ILE A 424 -15.84 -6.27 -7.11
C ILE A 424 -16.52 -5.32 -6.12
N GLY A 425 -16.24 -5.46 -4.83
CA GLY A 425 -16.86 -4.66 -3.80
C GLY A 425 -16.50 -5.14 -2.38
N ASN A 426 -16.57 -4.21 -1.44
CA ASN A 426 -16.42 -4.46 -0.02
C ASN A 426 -17.69 -4.10 0.75
N GLU A 427 -18.24 -5.02 1.54
CA GLU A 427 -19.40 -4.81 2.42
C GLU A 427 -20.55 -4.05 1.75
N ILE A 428 -20.92 -4.50 0.55
CA ILE A 428 -21.82 -3.76 -0.33
C ILE A 428 -23.27 -3.86 0.18
N PRO A 429 -23.93 -2.73 0.53
CA PRO A 429 -25.30 -2.74 1.04
C PRO A 429 -26.30 -3.46 0.12
N GLU A 430 -26.13 -3.30 -1.19
CA GLU A 430 -26.98 -3.88 -2.22
C GLU A 430 -26.95 -5.41 -2.24
N ALA A 431 -25.92 -6.05 -1.68
CA ALA A 431 -25.75 -7.50 -1.71
C ALA A 431 -26.88 -8.27 -1.00
N TRP A 432 -27.58 -7.63 -0.06
CA TRP A 432 -28.75 -8.19 0.64
C TRP A 432 -30.09 -7.82 -0.02
N THR A 433 -30.07 -7.09 -1.13
CA THR A 433 -31.27 -6.65 -1.85
C THR A 433 -31.36 -7.27 -3.24
N SER A 434 -32.53 -7.17 -3.88
CA SER A 434 -32.71 -7.62 -5.26
C SER A 434 -31.89 -6.84 -6.29
N GLU A 435 -31.34 -5.69 -5.91
CA GLU A 435 -30.51 -4.84 -6.79
C GLU A 435 -29.06 -5.35 -6.90
N GLY A 436 -28.57 -6.10 -5.91
CA GLY A 436 -27.16 -6.49 -5.83
C GLY A 436 -26.75 -7.43 -6.95
N ALA A 437 -27.48 -8.52 -7.17
CA ALA A 437 -27.11 -9.54 -8.15
C ALA A 437 -27.02 -9.00 -9.60
N PRO A 438 -27.94 -8.14 -10.08
CA PRO A 438 -27.78 -7.46 -11.37
C PRO A 438 -26.49 -6.65 -11.51
N ILE A 439 -26.11 -5.87 -10.48
CA ILE A 439 -24.89 -5.05 -10.50
C ILE A 439 -23.65 -5.95 -10.46
N ALA A 440 -23.60 -6.90 -9.53
CA ALA A 440 -22.53 -7.88 -9.41
C ALA A 440 -22.29 -8.65 -10.72
N LYS A 441 -23.36 -9.03 -11.41
CA LYS A 441 -23.28 -9.69 -12.72
C LYS A 441 -22.63 -8.80 -13.78
N GLN A 442 -22.96 -7.50 -13.82
CA GLN A 442 -22.36 -6.56 -14.77
C GLN A 442 -20.87 -6.33 -14.48
N LEU A 443 -20.52 -6.14 -13.21
CA LEU A 443 -19.13 -6.00 -12.78
C LEU A 443 -18.32 -7.26 -13.13
N ALA A 444 -18.82 -8.44 -12.75
CA ALA A 444 -18.16 -9.70 -12.99
C ALA A 444 -18.01 -10.01 -14.49
N ALA A 445 -19.05 -9.72 -15.29
CA ALA A 445 -18.96 -9.85 -16.74
C ALA A 445 -17.92 -8.90 -17.34
N ARG A 446 -17.83 -7.66 -16.82
CA ARG A 446 -16.85 -6.70 -17.32
C ARG A 446 -15.42 -7.12 -17.00
N VAL A 447 -15.13 -7.47 -15.74
CA VAL A 447 -13.81 -7.99 -15.34
C VAL A 447 -13.43 -9.22 -16.17
N ARG A 448 -14.31 -10.23 -16.29
CA ARG A 448 -14.06 -11.44 -17.08
C ARG A 448 -13.80 -11.15 -18.56
N SER A 449 -14.36 -10.07 -19.12
CA SER A 449 -14.09 -9.66 -20.50
C SER A 449 -12.68 -9.10 -20.71
N LEU A 450 -12.05 -8.60 -19.64
CA LEU A 450 -10.72 -7.98 -19.66
C LEU A 450 -9.63 -8.95 -19.19
N ASP A 451 -9.94 -9.78 -18.20
CA ASP A 451 -9.11 -10.85 -17.66
C ASP A 451 -9.99 -12.00 -17.12
N SER A 452 -9.90 -13.17 -17.75
CA SER A 452 -10.57 -14.40 -17.33
C SER A 452 -9.61 -15.42 -16.70
N THR A 453 -8.38 -15.02 -16.40
CA THR A 453 -7.32 -15.91 -15.88
C THR A 453 -7.25 -15.94 -14.35
N ARG A 454 -7.99 -15.06 -13.68
CA ARG A 454 -8.02 -14.91 -12.23
C ARG A 454 -9.46 -14.92 -11.70
N PRO A 455 -9.71 -15.55 -10.54
CA PRO A 455 -11.03 -15.59 -9.94
C PRO A 455 -11.49 -14.22 -9.40
N LEU A 456 -12.81 -14.04 -9.37
CA LEU A 456 -13.48 -12.91 -8.73
C LEU A 456 -13.93 -13.21 -7.30
N THR A 457 -13.94 -12.17 -6.47
CA THR A 457 -14.45 -12.20 -5.09
C THR A 457 -15.15 -10.89 -4.69
N GLU A 458 -15.85 -10.92 -3.56
CA GLU A 458 -16.51 -9.80 -2.88
C GLU A 458 -16.52 -10.12 -1.37
N ALA A 459 -16.47 -9.10 -0.53
CA ALA A 459 -16.38 -9.24 0.92
C ALA A 459 -17.74 -9.05 1.62
N PHE A 460 -18.24 -10.10 2.30
CA PHE A 460 -19.55 -10.09 2.97
C PHE A 460 -19.42 -10.10 4.51
N PRO A 461 -19.79 -9.03 5.23
CA PRO A 461 -19.75 -8.97 6.70
C PRO A 461 -20.96 -9.56 7.40
N GLY A 462 -22.02 -9.87 6.65
CA GLY A 462 -23.32 -10.33 7.17
C GLY A 462 -23.73 -11.73 6.75
N ALA A 463 -25.02 -12.02 6.93
CA ALA A 463 -25.60 -13.31 6.61
C ALA A 463 -25.36 -13.69 5.14
N THR A 464 -24.72 -14.84 4.94
CA THR A 464 -24.26 -15.33 3.62
C THR A 464 -25.19 -16.35 2.98
N TYR A 465 -26.37 -16.55 3.56
CA TYR A 465 -27.30 -17.63 3.24
C TYR A 465 -28.71 -17.15 2.88
N THR A 466 -28.86 -15.88 2.49
CA THR A 466 -30.13 -15.32 2.01
C THR A 466 -30.27 -15.52 0.50
N PRO A 467 -31.49 -15.49 -0.08
CA PRO A 467 -31.66 -15.53 -1.54
C PRO A 467 -30.92 -14.42 -2.28
N SER A 468 -30.87 -13.20 -1.73
CA SER A 468 -30.16 -12.07 -2.35
C SER A 468 -28.65 -12.31 -2.35
N THR A 469 -28.07 -12.68 -1.20
CA THR A 469 -26.63 -12.94 -1.11
C THR A 469 -26.22 -14.15 -1.93
N ASP A 470 -27.02 -15.21 -1.98
CA ASP A 470 -26.76 -16.36 -2.85
C ASP A 470 -26.72 -15.95 -4.34
N ALA A 471 -27.63 -15.06 -4.76
CA ALA A 471 -27.67 -14.58 -6.14
C ALA A 471 -26.44 -13.75 -6.52
N VAL A 472 -25.91 -12.96 -5.59
CA VAL A 472 -24.65 -12.21 -5.75
C VAL A 472 -23.46 -13.18 -5.77
N MET A 473 -23.37 -14.08 -4.78
CA MET A 473 -22.29 -15.06 -4.66
C MET A 473 -22.22 -16.00 -5.87
N ALA A 474 -23.34 -16.27 -6.53
CA ALA A 474 -23.38 -17.04 -7.78
C ALA A 474 -22.66 -16.36 -8.96
N GLN A 475 -22.31 -15.07 -8.85
CA GLN A 475 -21.51 -14.35 -9.85
C GLN A 475 -20.00 -14.44 -9.58
N LEU A 476 -19.60 -14.90 -8.38
CA LEU A 476 -18.22 -14.96 -7.90
C LEU A 476 -17.62 -16.34 -8.06
N ASP A 477 -16.29 -16.41 -8.15
CA ASP A 477 -15.56 -17.69 -8.21
C ASP A 477 -15.10 -18.13 -6.80
N ILE A 478 -14.79 -17.15 -5.94
CA ILE A 478 -14.43 -17.35 -4.52
C ILE A 478 -15.23 -16.36 -3.68
N VAL A 479 -15.87 -16.83 -2.61
CA VAL A 479 -16.70 -15.99 -1.74
C VAL A 479 -15.86 -15.48 -0.56
N GLY A 480 -15.82 -14.16 -0.39
CA GLY A 480 -15.13 -13.50 0.72
C GLY A 480 -16.04 -13.31 1.93
N TYR A 481 -15.51 -13.52 3.13
CA TYR A 481 -16.25 -13.38 4.38
C TYR A 481 -15.51 -12.39 5.27
N ASN A 482 -16.20 -11.34 5.72
CA ASN A 482 -15.68 -10.40 6.72
C ASN A 482 -16.20 -10.83 8.09
N TYR A 483 -15.30 -11.13 9.03
CA TYR A 483 -15.56 -11.33 10.46
C TYR A 483 -16.52 -12.47 10.87
N ASN A 484 -17.09 -13.20 9.93
CA ASN A 484 -18.17 -14.15 10.20
C ASN A 484 -17.96 -15.54 9.59
N LEU A 485 -16.77 -15.81 9.03
CA LEU A 485 -16.49 -17.07 8.36
C LEU A 485 -16.61 -18.24 9.34
N GLU A 486 -16.01 -18.13 10.53
CA GLU A 486 -16.08 -19.15 11.60
C GLU A 486 -17.53 -19.54 11.93
N ALA A 487 -18.45 -18.57 11.96
CA ALA A 487 -19.86 -18.83 12.28
C ALA A 487 -20.65 -19.48 11.13
N ASN A 488 -20.26 -19.23 9.87
CA ASN A 488 -21.10 -19.52 8.70
C ASN A 488 -20.54 -20.61 7.75
N HIS A 489 -19.22 -20.84 7.73
CA HIS A 489 -18.56 -21.66 6.70
C HIS A 489 -19.14 -23.08 6.60
N ALA A 490 -19.39 -23.76 7.73
CA ALA A 490 -19.86 -25.14 7.74
C ALA A 490 -21.25 -25.27 7.11
N LYS A 491 -22.15 -24.34 7.43
CA LYS A 491 -23.51 -24.27 6.89
C LYS A 491 -23.48 -23.96 5.39
N ASP A 492 -22.65 -23.02 4.96
CA ASP A 492 -22.53 -22.67 3.55
C ASP A 492 -21.86 -23.76 2.73
N HIS A 493 -20.85 -24.44 3.27
CA HIS A 493 -20.22 -25.58 2.62
C HIS A 493 -21.21 -26.74 2.46
N GLN A 494 -22.07 -26.99 3.46
CA GLN A 494 -23.13 -27.99 3.33
C GLN A 494 -24.16 -27.62 2.24
N ARG A 495 -24.54 -26.34 2.14
CA ARG A 495 -25.50 -25.84 1.13
C ARG A 495 -24.91 -25.79 -0.28
N VAL A 496 -23.64 -25.40 -0.39
CA VAL A 496 -22.91 -25.20 -1.65
C VAL A 496 -21.53 -25.87 -1.54
N PRO A 497 -21.45 -27.21 -1.71
CA PRO A 497 -20.21 -27.96 -1.48
C PRO A 497 -19.03 -27.57 -2.36
N ASN A 498 -19.29 -26.96 -3.52
CA ASN A 498 -18.25 -26.47 -4.44
C ASN A 498 -17.76 -25.05 -4.13
N ARG A 499 -18.30 -24.39 -3.08
CA ARG A 499 -17.90 -23.02 -2.73
C ARG A 499 -16.50 -23.02 -2.11
N ILE A 500 -15.62 -22.23 -2.71
CA ILE A 500 -14.33 -21.86 -2.15
C ILE A 500 -14.50 -20.55 -1.39
N MET A 501 -13.89 -20.46 -0.21
CA MET A 501 -14.09 -19.37 0.74
C MET A 501 -12.74 -18.75 1.12
N VAL A 502 -12.75 -17.47 1.46
CA VAL A 502 -11.60 -16.74 2.01
C VAL A 502 -12.08 -15.76 3.08
N THR A 503 -11.35 -15.64 4.19
CA THR A 503 -11.60 -14.56 5.15
C THR A 503 -11.03 -13.27 4.57
N THR A 504 -11.85 -12.38 4.02
CA THR A 504 -11.40 -11.11 3.41
C THR A 504 -11.09 -10.03 4.44
N GLU A 505 -11.66 -10.13 5.64
CA GLU A 505 -11.31 -9.36 6.83
C GLU A 505 -11.46 -10.23 8.09
N SER A 506 -10.38 -10.41 8.85
CA SER A 506 -10.41 -10.99 10.19
C SER A 506 -10.15 -9.94 11.27
N LEU A 507 -10.72 -10.16 12.46
CA LEU A 507 -10.38 -9.35 13.64
C LEU A 507 -8.97 -9.74 14.13
N PRO A 508 -8.13 -8.79 14.58
CA PRO A 508 -6.84 -9.10 15.20
C PRO A 508 -6.98 -10.09 16.36
N ALA A 509 -7.98 -9.93 17.22
CA ALA A 509 -8.21 -10.84 18.34
C ALA A 509 -8.60 -12.28 17.94
N ALA A 510 -9.05 -12.51 16.70
CA ALA A 510 -9.47 -13.82 16.18
C ALA A 510 -8.31 -14.62 15.53
N GLU A 511 -7.07 -14.10 15.60
CA GLU A 511 -5.85 -14.70 15.06
C GLU A 511 -5.78 -16.23 15.09
N PHE A 512 -5.99 -16.83 16.26
CA PHE A 512 -5.88 -18.27 16.42
C PHE A 512 -7.05 -19.04 15.78
N SER A 513 -8.29 -18.58 15.95
CA SER A 513 -9.45 -19.29 15.43
C SER A 513 -9.47 -19.26 13.91
N GLU A 514 -9.12 -18.12 13.30
CA GLU A 514 -8.98 -17.99 11.85
C GLU A 514 -7.82 -18.84 11.31
N TRP A 515 -6.65 -18.79 11.95
CA TRP A 515 -5.54 -19.66 11.58
C TRP A 515 -5.94 -21.13 11.62
N LYS A 516 -6.56 -21.58 12.71
CA LYS A 516 -7.02 -22.95 12.89
C LYS A 516 -8.03 -23.33 11.80
N LEU A 517 -9.00 -22.46 11.55
CA LEU A 517 -10.04 -22.65 10.54
C LEU A 517 -9.45 -22.85 9.13
N VAL A 518 -8.50 -22.00 8.73
CA VAL A 518 -7.77 -22.10 7.46
C VAL A 518 -7.00 -23.43 7.33
N HIS A 519 -6.43 -23.93 8.43
CA HIS A 519 -5.64 -25.16 8.43
C HIS A 519 -6.49 -26.43 8.45
N GLU A 520 -7.65 -26.39 9.10
CA GLU A 520 -8.55 -27.55 9.22
C GLU A 520 -9.49 -27.70 8.02
N GLN A 521 -9.79 -26.61 7.29
CA GLN A 521 -10.74 -26.63 6.18
C GLN A 521 -10.05 -26.38 4.82
N PRO A 522 -10.00 -27.37 3.91
CA PRO A 522 -9.32 -27.21 2.62
C PRO A 522 -10.03 -26.22 1.68
N TYR A 523 -11.35 -26.06 1.79
CA TYR A 523 -12.15 -25.11 1.01
C TYR A 523 -12.02 -23.65 1.50
N ILE A 524 -11.26 -23.41 2.58
CA ILE A 524 -10.90 -22.07 3.07
C ILE A 524 -9.43 -21.81 2.67
N VAL A 525 -9.22 -20.85 1.77
CA VAL A 525 -7.90 -20.65 1.13
C VAL A 525 -6.95 -19.77 1.94
N GLY A 526 -7.46 -19.02 2.91
CA GLY A 526 -6.66 -18.21 3.83
C GLY A 526 -7.43 -17.04 4.41
N GLU A 527 -6.70 -16.08 4.97
CA GLU A 527 -7.25 -14.90 5.65
C GLU A 527 -6.54 -13.61 5.29
N PHE A 528 -7.20 -12.48 5.56
CA PHE A 528 -6.66 -11.13 5.54
C PHE A 528 -7.04 -10.39 6.83
N VAL A 529 -6.10 -10.15 7.74
CA VAL A 529 -6.37 -9.38 8.97
C VAL A 529 -6.72 -7.92 8.67
N TRP A 530 -7.66 -7.36 9.43
CA TRP A 530 -7.88 -5.91 9.56
C TRP A 530 -7.10 -5.33 10.75
N THR A 531 -5.92 -4.75 10.59
CA THR A 531 -5.17 -4.53 9.34
C THR A 531 -3.72 -5.04 9.44
N ALA A 532 -3.04 -5.14 8.30
CA ALA A 532 -1.61 -5.44 8.29
C ALA A 532 -0.79 -4.26 8.86
N MET A 533 -1.24 -3.03 8.62
CA MET A 533 -0.57 -1.80 9.04
C MET A 533 -1.61 -0.77 9.49
N ASP A 534 -1.30 -0.02 10.55
CA ASP A 534 -2.09 1.14 10.96
C ASP A 534 -2.12 2.17 9.81
N TYR A 535 -3.21 2.90 9.72
CA TYR A 535 -3.52 3.82 8.61
C TYR A 535 -4.20 5.07 9.15
N LEU A 536 -4.17 6.15 8.38
CA LEU A 536 -4.83 7.40 8.75
C LEU A 536 -6.34 7.30 8.51
N GLY A 537 -7.15 7.93 9.37
CA GLY A 537 -8.61 7.79 9.32
C GLY A 537 -9.15 6.65 10.18
N GLU A 538 -10.44 6.34 10.02
CA GLU A 538 -11.23 5.48 10.93
C GLU A 538 -10.82 5.65 12.39
N SER A 539 -10.81 6.91 12.80
CA SER A 539 -9.98 7.38 13.90
C SER A 539 -10.23 6.63 15.20
N GLY A 540 -9.21 5.90 15.65
CA GLY A 540 -9.19 5.14 16.90
C GLY A 540 -9.79 3.73 16.83
N ILE A 541 -10.16 3.23 15.64
CA ILE A 541 -10.50 1.81 15.49
C ILE A 541 -9.34 0.93 15.95
N GLY A 542 -9.63 -0.09 16.74
CA GLY A 542 -8.59 -0.96 17.32
C GLY A 542 -7.82 -0.37 18.50
N SER A 543 -8.23 0.80 19.01
CA SER A 543 -7.73 1.33 20.27
C SER A 543 -8.40 0.67 21.49
N TRP A 544 -7.70 0.71 22.62
CA TRP A 544 -8.18 0.25 23.91
C TRP A 544 -8.41 1.43 24.85
N SER A 545 -9.22 1.24 25.88
CA SER A 545 -9.49 2.25 26.91
C SER A 545 -9.36 1.71 28.33
N ALA A 546 -9.28 2.60 29.31
CA ALA A 546 -9.22 2.27 30.74
C ALA A 546 -10.49 2.78 31.45
N GLU A 547 -11.37 1.85 31.77
CA GLU A 547 -12.75 2.12 32.23
C GLU A 547 -12.95 1.67 33.68
N THR A 548 -14.03 2.11 34.32
CA THR A 548 -14.40 1.54 35.63
C THR A 548 -14.81 0.06 35.48
N PRO A 549 -14.74 -0.75 36.55
CA PRO A 549 -15.19 -2.16 36.50
C PRO A 549 -16.63 -2.33 36.01
N GLU A 550 -17.54 -1.40 36.35
CA GLU A 550 -18.93 -1.44 35.90
C GLU A 550 -19.06 -1.20 34.39
N GLN A 551 -18.30 -0.25 33.84
CA GLN A 551 -18.26 0.04 32.41
C GLN A 551 -17.62 -1.12 31.63
N ALA A 552 -16.53 -1.69 32.14
CA ALA A 552 -15.89 -2.85 31.54
C ALA A 552 -16.83 -4.07 31.46
N ALA A 553 -17.59 -4.34 32.53
CA ALA A 553 -18.59 -5.41 32.52
C ALA A 553 -19.75 -5.19 31.52
N GLN A 554 -20.01 -3.94 31.12
CA GLN A 554 -20.97 -3.62 30.06
C GLN A 554 -20.36 -3.81 28.67
N ALA A 555 -19.06 -3.56 28.51
CA ALA A 555 -18.36 -3.71 27.23
C ALA A 555 -18.42 -5.15 26.70
N ASP A 556 -18.26 -6.15 27.56
CA ASP A 556 -18.36 -7.57 27.16
C ASP A 556 -19.73 -7.94 26.56
N LYS A 557 -20.81 -7.40 27.14
CA LYS A 557 -22.18 -7.62 26.63
C LYS A 557 -22.37 -6.97 25.26
N VAL A 558 -21.77 -5.80 25.06
CA VAL A 558 -21.81 -5.07 23.79
C VAL A 558 -21.02 -5.81 22.72
N ALA A 559 -19.81 -6.29 23.04
CA ALA A 559 -19.01 -7.10 22.12
C ALA A 559 -19.76 -8.36 21.68
N GLY A 560 -20.40 -9.08 22.61
CA GLY A 560 -21.24 -10.24 22.30
C GLY A 560 -22.44 -9.89 21.41
N PHE A 561 -23.15 -8.80 21.70
CA PHE A 561 -24.25 -8.30 20.87
C PHE A 561 -23.79 -7.94 19.47
N LEU A 562 -22.67 -7.22 19.33
CA LEU A 562 -22.14 -6.78 18.04
C LEU A 562 -21.71 -7.96 17.17
N ASN A 563 -21.01 -8.95 17.73
CA ASN A 563 -20.64 -10.15 17.00
C ASN A 563 -21.88 -10.89 16.47
N GLN A 564 -22.94 -10.96 17.28
CA GLN A 564 -24.20 -11.56 16.87
C GLN A 564 -24.93 -10.71 15.81
N ALA A 565 -24.92 -9.38 15.95
CA ALA A 565 -25.55 -8.46 15.03
C ALA A 565 -24.87 -8.48 13.65
N MET A 566 -23.53 -8.41 13.61
CA MET A 566 -22.73 -8.52 12.38
C MET A 566 -22.96 -9.88 11.71
N SER A 567 -22.89 -10.99 12.45
CA SER A 567 -23.09 -12.33 11.88
C SER A 567 -24.49 -12.54 11.27
N ASN A 568 -25.52 -11.86 11.78
CA ASN A 568 -26.90 -11.97 11.30
C ASN A 568 -27.34 -10.79 10.43
N MET A 569 -26.42 -9.89 10.10
CA MET A 569 -26.70 -8.67 9.38
C MET A 569 -27.31 -8.98 8.01
N GLY A 570 -28.47 -8.38 7.70
CA GLY A 570 -29.23 -8.64 6.47
C GLY A 570 -29.95 -9.99 6.41
N ALA A 571 -29.95 -10.80 7.47
CA ALA A 571 -30.63 -12.11 7.50
C ALA A 571 -32.17 -12.01 7.35
N ASP A 572 -32.77 -10.88 7.72
CA ASP A 572 -34.20 -10.60 7.55
C ASP A 572 -34.52 -10.01 6.16
N GLY A 573 -33.55 -9.97 5.25
CA GLY A 573 -33.69 -9.43 3.90
C GLY A 573 -33.77 -7.91 3.83
N LYS A 574 -33.53 -7.21 4.94
CA LYS A 574 -33.49 -5.74 4.98
C LYS A 574 -32.09 -5.21 4.73
N ASN A 575 -32.04 -3.92 4.39
CA ASN A 575 -30.79 -3.19 4.29
C ASN A 575 -30.06 -3.23 5.64
N PRO A 576 -28.87 -3.83 5.72
CA PRO A 576 -28.15 -3.99 6.97
C PRO A 576 -27.76 -2.66 7.64
N PHE A 577 -27.55 -1.60 6.86
CA PHE A 577 -27.19 -0.29 7.39
C PHE A 577 -28.38 0.45 8.04
N GLU A 578 -29.62 0.07 7.72
CA GLU A 578 -30.81 0.57 8.42
C GLU A 578 -30.93 -0.05 9.82
N THR A 579 -30.45 -1.28 10.00
CA THR A 579 -30.49 -1.99 11.30
C THR A 579 -29.42 -1.53 12.30
N LEU A 580 -28.38 -0.83 11.82
CA LEU A 580 -27.32 -0.24 12.65
C LEU A 580 -27.58 1.23 13.00
N ALA A 581 -28.60 1.85 12.40
CA ALA A 581 -29.00 3.23 12.70
C ALA A 581 -29.81 3.29 14.01
N THR A 582 -29.38 4.14 14.95
CA THR A 582 -30.21 4.44 16.14
C THR A 582 -31.43 5.28 15.74
N PRO A 583 -32.60 5.14 16.39
CA PRO A 583 -33.81 5.92 16.08
C PRO A 583 -33.62 7.45 16.12
N ASP A 584 -32.62 7.93 16.86
CA ASP A 584 -32.38 9.36 17.12
C ASP A 584 -31.14 9.92 16.40
N GLY A 585 -30.46 9.08 15.60
CA GLY A 585 -29.22 9.44 14.89
C GLY A 585 -28.00 9.73 15.78
N LYS A 586 -28.02 9.36 17.08
CA LYS A 586 -26.87 9.52 17.99
C LYS A 586 -26.14 8.20 18.20
N PRO A 587 -24.80 8.16 18.25
CA PRO A 587 -24.08 6.94 18.57
C PRO A 587 -24.56 6.38 19.91
N ASN A 588 -24.80 5.07 19.99
CA ASN A 588 -24.87 4.38 21.27
C ASN A 588 -23.62 4.79 22.07
N PRO A 589 -23.72 5.22 23.35
CA PRO A 589 -22.55 5.61 24.14
C PRO A 589 -21.42 4.57 24.10
N MET A 590 -21.75 3.29 23.93
CA MET A 590 -20.80 2.19 23.82
C MET A 590 -20.10 2.07 22.45
N MET A 591 -20.62 2.67 21.37
CA MET A 591 -19.92 2.80 20.08
C MET A 591 -18.71 3.73 20.19
N SER A 592 -18.71 4.67 21.14
CA SER A 592 -17.54 5.52 21.41
C SER A 592 -16.34 4.75 21.98
N LEU A 593 -16.56 3.55 22.52
CA LEU A 593 -15.47 2.67 22.96
C LEU A 593 -14.77 1.97 21.78
N MET A 594 -15.45 1.81 20.64
CA MET A 594 -14.88 1.21 19.42
C MET A 594 -14.36 2.26 18.45
N PHE A 595 -15.05 3.40 18.39
CA PHE A 595 -14.77 4.52 17.52
C PHE A 595 -14.67 5.78 18.39
N PRO A 596 -13.56 5.95 19.12
CA PRO A 596 -13.41 7.07 20.05
C PRO A 596 -13.35 8.43 19.34
N GLY A 597 -12.97 8.46 18.05
CA GLY A 597 -12.81 9.71 17.31
C GLY A 597 -11.67 10.57 17.87
N PHE A 598 -11.73 11.88 17.61
CA PHE A 598 -10.70 12.83 18.03
C PHE A 598 -10.41 12.74 19.55
N PRO A 599 -9.13 12.75 20.00
CA PRO A 599 -7.93 13.16 19.29
C PRO A 599 -7.29 12.08 18.42
N TRP A 600 -7.87 10.90 18.29
CA TRP A 600 -7.37 9.94 17.31
C TRP A 600 -7.53 10.53 15.91
N HIS A 601 -6.51 10.33 15.07
CA HIS A 601 -6.51 10.65 13.65
C HIS A 601 -6.13 9.43 12.79
N ALA A 602 -5.86 8.31 13.42
CA ALA A 602 -5.45 7.06 12.80
C ALA A 602 -6.10 5.86 13.47
N ALA A 603 -6.13 4.75 12.73
CA ALA A 603 -6.42 3.43 13.27
C ALA A 603 -5.27 2.93 14.17
N SER A 604 -5.59 1.96 15.03
CA SER A 604 -4.70 1.27 15.95
C SER A 604 -4.85 -0.26 15.87
N ALA A 605 -5.48 -0.77 14.81
CA ALA A 605 -5.77 -2.20 14.59
C ALA A 605 -4.62 -2.97 13.90
N GLY A 606 -3.62 -2.28 13.37
CA GLY A 606 -2.56 -2.82 12.53
C GLY A 606 -1.58 -3.74 13.27
N ASP A 607 -1.10 -4.75 12.56
CA ASP A 607 0.06 -5.57 12.97
C ASP A 607 1.37 -4.73 13.01
N LEU A 608 1.47 -3.71 12.15
CA LEU A 608 2.49 -2.68 12.18
C LEU A 608 1.88 -1.30 12.50
N ASP A 609 2.61 -0.42 13.18
CA ASP A 609 2.18 0.96 13.41
C ASP A 609 2.36 1.87 12.16
N LEU A 610 1.91 3.13 12.25
CA LEU A 610 2.01 4.13 11.17
C LEU A 610 3.44 4.38 10.65
N THR A 611 4.46 4.02 11.43
CA THR A 611 5.86 4.18 11.06
C THR A 611 6.48 2.89 10.54
N GLY A 612 5.72 1.79 10.53
CA GLY A 612 6.17 0.46 10.11
C GLY A 612 6.86 -0.32 11.22
N TYR A 613 6.66 0.03 12.49
CA TYR A 613 7.17 -0.77 13.60
C TYR A 613 6.18 -1.89 13.96
N ARG A 614 6.68 -3.12 14.12
CA ARG A 614 5.85 -4.29 14.47
C ARG A 614 5.29 -4.16 15.88
N LYS A 615 3.98 -4.37 16.02
CA LYS A 615 3.26 -4.51 17.30
C LYS A 615 3.22 -5.98 17.74
N PRO A 616 3.03 -6.29 19.03
CA PRO A 616 3.03 -7.66 19.55
C PRO A 616 2.14 -8.67 18.81
N GLN A 617 0.93 -8.26 18.42
CA GLN A 617 0.02 -9.09 17.62
C GLN A 617 0.66 -9.63 16.32
N SER A 618 1.52 -8.84 15.66
CA SER A 618 2.27 -9.30 14.48
C SER A 618 3.21 -10.47 14.76
N TYR A 619 3.83 -10.51 15.94
CA TYR A 619 4.72 -11.61 16.31
C TYR A 619 3.94 -12.87 16.65
N TYR A 620 2.75 -12.73 17.23
CA TYR A 620 1.88 -13.86 17.48
C TYR A 620 1.39 -14.48 16.16
N ARG A 621 0.92 -13.63 15.22
CA ARG A 621 0.50 -14.05 13.88
C ARG A 621 1.61 -14.74 13.09
N ASP A 622 2.82 -14.19 13.10
CA ASP A 622 4.01 -14.80 12.49
C ASP A 622 4.31 -16.20 13.07
N ILE A 623 4.13 -16.39 14.39
CA ILE A 623 4.27 -17.70 15.03
C ILE A 623 3.19 -18.68 14.57
N LEU A 624 1.94 -18.24 14.40
CA LEU A 624 0.87 -19.09 13.90
C LEU A 624 1.16 -19.54 12.46
N TRP A 625 1.49 -18.60 11.58
CA TRP A 625 1.69 -18.84 10.16
C TRP A 625 2.98 -19.60 9.85
N ASN A 626 4.10 -19.17 10.44
CA ASN A 626 5.42 -19.63 10.07
C ASN A 626 6.04 -20.60 11.09
N GLY A 627 5.46 -20.72 12.30
CA GLY A 627 5.82 -21.72 13.32
C GLY A 627 7.31 -21.77 13.66
N GLY A 628 7.84 -22.99 13.80
CA GLY A 628 9.26 -23.27 13.96
C GLY A 628 9.86 -22.89 15.31
N ASP A 629 11.20 -22.84 15.37
CA ASP A 629 11.98 -22.53 16.56
C ASP A 629 12.00 -21.02 16.84
N ARG A 630 10.81 -20.45 17.08
CA ARG A 630 10.59 -19.04 17.36
C ARG A 630 9.94 -18.86 18.72
N VAL A 631 10.41 -17.87 19.48
CA VAL A 631 9.85 -17.46 20.78
C VAL A 631 9.88 -15.94 20.88
N PHE A 632 8.81 -15.33 21.39
CA PHE A 632 8.71 -13.89 21.54
C PHE A 632 8.05 -13.54 22.89
N ALA A 633 8.80 -12.87 23.76
CA ALA A 633 8.32 -12.44 25.06
C ALA A 633 7.75 -11.01 25.00
N THR A 634 6.63 -10.81 25.68
CA THR A 634 5.95 -9.52 25.80
C THR A 634 5.34 -9.37 27.18
N VAL A 635 4.90 -8.16 27.51
CA VAL A 635 4.27 -7.85 28.80
C VAL A 635 2.97 -7.11 28.54
N ARG A 636 1.89 -7.61 29.13
CA ARG A 636 0.59 -6.92 29.12
C ARG A 636 0.72 -5.62 29.90
N VAL A 637 0.21 -4.53 29.33
CA VAL A 637 0.14 -3.24 30.04
C VAL A 637 -0.66 -3.46 31.32
N PRO A 638 -0.14 -3.08 32.50
CA PRO A 638 -0.83 -3.28 33.77
C PRO A 638 -2.07 -2.39 33.82
N GLU A 639 -3.12 -2.90 34.43
CA GLU A 639 -4.35 -2.13 34.63
C GLU A 639 -4.08 -0.93 35.56
N PRO A 640 -4.56 0.28 35.21
CA PRO A 640 -4.45 1.43 36.11
C PRO A 640 -5.26 1.20 37.40
N ASP A 641 -4.83 1.82 38.49
CA ASP A 641 -5.52 1.72 39.80
C ASP A 641 -7.01 2.05 39.68
N GLY A 642 -7.86 1.11 40.14
CA GLY A 642 -9.31 1.26 40.14
C GLY A 642 -9.98 1.17 38.75
N LYS A 643 -9.24 0.80 37.71
CA LYS A 643 -9.75 0.67 36.33
C LYS A 643 -9.48 -0.71 35.75
N LYS A 644 -10.17 -0.99 34.64
CA LYS A 644 -10.01 -2.19 33.80
C LYS A 644 -9.69 -1.77 32.38
N ILE A 645 -8.78 -2.51 31.76
CA ILE A 645 -8.50 -2.33 30.34
C ILE A 645 -9.63 -2.98 29.54
N VAL A 646 -10.21 -2.21 28.63
CA VAL A 646 -11.25 -2.65 27.71
C VAL A 646 -10.68 -2.65 26.30
N ALA A 647 -10.68 -3.81 25.67
CA ALA A 647 -10.29 -4.03 24.27
C ALA A 647 -11.45 -4.76 23.58
N ILE A 648 -12.13 -4.07 22.66
CA ILE A 648 -13.31 -4.57 21.96
C ILE A 648 -13.18 -4.38 20.45
N GLY A 649 -13.86 -5.22 19.68
CA GLY A 649 -13.81 -5.20 18.21
C GLY A 649 -12.41 -5.48 17.68
N TRP A 650 -11.84 -4.51 16.97
CA TRP A 650 -10.50 -4.61 16.37
C TRP A 650 -9.34 -4.42 17.37
N SER A 651 -9.64 -4.09 18.63
CA SER A 651 -8.60 -3.93 19.64
C SER A 651 -8.11 -5.27 20.15
N VAL A 652 -6.81 -5.38 20.36
CA VAL A 652 -6.22 -6.43 21.19
C VAL A 652 -5.90 -5.89 22.58
N TYR A 653 -5.65 -6.77 23.54
CA TYR A 653 -5.15 -6.33 24.84
C TYR A 653 -3.80 -5.62 24.64
N PRO A 654 -3.61 -4.41 25.18
CA PRO A 654 -2.36 -3.67 25.03
C PRO A 654 -1.20 -4.43 25.65
N THR A 655 -0.23 -4.72 24.81
CA THR A 655 0.94 -5.52 25.15
C THR A 655 2.16 -4.80 24.59
N LEU A 656 3.30 -4.86 25.29
CA LEU A 656 4.55 -4.20 24.90
C LEU A 656 5.73 -5.17 24.98
N PRO A 657 6.69 -5.12 24.04
CA PRO A 657 7.96 -5.83 24.16
C PRO A 657 8.92 -5.08 25.09
N SER A 658 8.53 -4.90 26.36
CA SER A 658 9.26 -4.09 27.36
C SER A 658 9.29 -4.71 28.76
N TRP A 659 10.46 -4.69 29.42
CA TRP A 659 10.62 -4.99 30.84
C TRP A 659 11.04 -3.74 31.66
N THR A 660 10.55 -2.57 31.25
CA THR A 660 10.87 -1.27 31.88
C THR A 660 9.60 -0.63 32.45
N TRP A 661 9.36 -0.86 33.75
CA TRP A 661 8.11 -0.52 34.45
C TRP A 661 8.41 0.16 35.80
N PRO A 662 9.08 1.34 35.80
CA PRO A 662 9.49 2.00 37.03
C PRO A 662 8.30 2.30 37.94
N GLY A 663 8.46 2.10 39.26
CA GLY A 663 7.41 2.32 40.26
C GLY A 663 6.48 1.13 40.46
N LEU A 664 6.64 0.05 39.68
CA LEU A 664 5.88 -1.20 39.83
C LEU A 664 6.70 -2.31 40.50
N GLU A 665 7.82 -2.00 41.14
CA GLU A 665 8.67 -3.01 41.79
C GLU A 665 7.88 -3.86 42.80
N GLY A 666 8.00 -5.18 42.66
CA GLY A 666 7.26 -6.17 43.45
C GLY A 666 5.80 -6.36 43.07
N LYS A 667 5.24 -5.59 42.12
CA LYS A 667 3.89 -5.81 41.60
C LYS A 667 3.87 -6.97 40.61
N ASP A 668 2.82 -7.77 40.66
CA ASP A 668 2.63 -8.87 39.73
C ASP A 668 2.31 -8.34 38.32
N MET A 669 3.15 -8.69 37.37
CA MET A 669 3.00 -8.38 35.95
C MET A 669 2.64 -9.64 35.17
N GLN A 670 1.88 -9.47 34.09
CA GLN A 670 1.51 -10.57 33.19
C GLN A 670 2.46 -10.59 31.98
N VAL A 671 3.35 -11.59 31.95
CA VAL A 671 4.27 -11.83 30.83
C VAL A 671 3.61 -12.82 29.87
N GLU A 672 3.31 -12.35 28.67
CA GLU A 672 2.74 -13.17 27.60
C GLU A 672 3.84 -13.55 26.60
N VAL A 673 4.05 -14.85 26.43
CA VAL A 673 5.06 -15.39 25.50
C VAL A 673 4.36 -16.12 24.37
N TYR A 674 4.69 -15.75 23.14
CA TYR A 674 4.28 -16.47 21.94
C TYR A 674 5.39 -17.45 21.56
N ALA A 675 5.06 -18.70 21.21
CA ALA A 675 6.08 -19.65 20.77
C ALA A 675 5.59 -20.69 19.76
N GLY A 676 6.42 -20.96 18.75
CA GLY A 676 6.24 -22.09 17.82
C GLY A 676 6.73 -23.43 18.39
N THR A 677 7.45 -23.38 19.51
CA THR A 677 8.01 -24.54 20.22
C THR A 677 6.97 -25.28 21.07
N GLU A 678 7.31 -26.48 21.56
CA GLU A 678 6.42 -27.31 22.39
C GLU A 678 6.12 -26.68 23.75
N LYS A 679 7.13 -26.03 24.36
CA LYS A 679 7.02 -25.35 25.65
C LYS A 679 7.99 -24.17 25.75
N VAL A 680 7.80 -23.35 26.77
CA VAL A 680 8.65 -22.21 27.10
C VAL A 680 9.06 -22.26 28.57
N ARG A 681 10.33 -21.96 28.84
CA ARG A 681 10.83 -21.62 30.18
C ARG A 681 11.03 -20.13 30.30
N LEU A 682 10.53 -19.53 31.38
CA LEU A 682 10.73 -18.12 31.68
C LEU A 682 11.68 -17.95 32.85
N TYR A 683 12.67 -17.06 32.69
CA TYR A 683 13.64 -16.71 33.71
C TYR A 683 13.61 -15.20 33.97
N LEU A 684 13.77 -14.81 35.24
CA LEU A 684 14.03 -13.43 35.64
C LEU A 684 15.35 -13.40 36.41
N ASN A 685 16.32 -12.63 35.91
CA ASN A 685 17.66 -12.53 36.51
C ASN A 685 18.28 -13.91 36.74
N ASP A 686 18.21 -14.76 35.70
CA ASP A 686 18.66 -16.16 35.66
C ASP A 686 17.98 -17.12 36.64
N LYS A 687 16.98 -16.66 37.40
CA LYS A 687 16.11 -17.53 38.20
C LYS A 687 14.94 -18.02 37.37
N LEU A 688 14.75 -19.34 37.31
CA LEU A 688 13.58 -19.95 36.68
C LEU A 688 12.30 -19.51 37.41
N ILE A 689 11.38 -18.93 36.66
CA ILE A 689 10.03 -18.58 37.11
C ILE A 689 9.08 -19.75 36.88
N GLY A 690 9.14 -20.37 35.71
CA GLY A 690 8.30 -21.53 35.39
C GLY A 690 8.53 -22.08 33.99
N GLU A 691 7.92 -23.22 33.71
CA GLU A 691 7.84 -23.86 32.40
C GLU A 691 6.36 -24.05 32.06
N MET A 692 5.95 -23.70 30.83
CA MET A 692 4.57 -23.86 30.36
C MET A 692 4.53 -24.40 28.93
N PRO A 693 3.57 -25.27 28.59
CA PRO A 693 3.39 -25.74 27.22
C PRO A 693 2.85 -24.63 26.31
N THR A 694 3.19 -24.70 25.03
CA THR A 694 2.79 -23.76 23.96
C THR A 694 2.33 -24.51 22.72
N THR A 695 1.56 -25.57 22.89
CA THR A 695 0.98 -26.36 21.79
C THR A 695 -0.23 -25.65 21.18
N VAL A 696 -0.88 -26.29 20.21
CA VAL A 696 -2.18 -25.83 19.67
C VAL A 696 -3.25 -25.73 20.76
N GLU A 697 -3.19 -26.55 21.82
CA GLU A 697 -4.15 -26.48 22.93
C GLU A 697 -4.01 -25.19 23.74
N GLN A 698 -2.77 -24.68 23.90
CA GLN A 698 -2.50 -23.38 24.51
C GLN A 698 -2.49 -22.24 23.49
N GLN A 699 -2.98 -22.49 22.28
CA GLN A 699 -3.01 -21.51 21.19
C GLN A 699 -1.63 -20.89 20.90
N ARG A 700 -0.54 -21.63 21.11
CA ARG A 700 0.84 -21.11 20.97
C ARG A 700 1.21 -19.95 21.91
N LYS A 701 0.50 -19.78 23.04
CA LYS A 701 0.78 -18.77 24.06
C LYS A 701 1.10 -19.39 25.42
N ALA A 702 1.96 -18.74 26.20
CA ALA A 702 2.14 -19.00 27.62
C ALA A 702 2.02 -17.69 28.40
N LEU A 703 1.29 -17.70 29.52
CA LEU A 703 1.05 -16.52 30.36
C LEU A 703 1.63 -16.75 31.75
N PHE A 704 2.65 -15.99 32.12
CA PHE A 704 3.30 -16.06 33.42
C PHE A 704 2.96 -14.84 34.28
N THR A 705 2.68 -15.06 35.56
CA THR A 705 2.61 -13.98 36.55
C THR A 705 3.99 -13.81 37.20
N VAL A 706 4.56 -12.61 37.09
CA VAL A 706 5.94 -12.33 37.51
C VAL A 706 5.96 -11.04 38.32
N ALA A 707 6.38 -11.11 39.58
CA ALA A 707 6.64 -9.92 40.38
C ALA A 707 7.76 -9.11 39.72
N TYR A 708 7.47 -7.85 39.36
CA TYR A 708 8.40 -7.01 38.65
C TYR A 708 9.66 -6.76 39.47
N ALA A 709 10.82 -7.06 38.88
CA ALA A 709 12.11 -6.61 39.36
C ALA A 709 12.94 -6.17 38.15
N PRO A 710 13.65 -5.03 38.24
CA PRO A 710 14.57 -4.60 37.21
C PRO A 710 15.59 -5.70 36.87
N GLY A 711 15.92 -5.82 35.58
CA GLY A 711 16.94 -6.74 35.10
C GLY A 711 16.59 -7.37 33.76
N THR A 712 16.84 -8.67 33.62
CA THR A 712 16.64 -9.41 32.36
C THR A 712 15.57 -10.47 32.51
N LEU A 713 14.53 -10.35 31.69
CA LEU A 713 13.53 -11.36 31.47
C LEU A 713 13.92 -12.17 30.23
N LYS A 714 14.05 -13.50 30.38
CA LYS A 714 14.53 -14.41 29.34
C LYS A 714 13.51 -15.53 29.13
N ALA A 715 12.87 -15.56 27.96
CA ALA A 715 12.01 -16.65 27.54
C ALA A 715 12.80 -17.60 26.62
N VAL A 716 12.82 -18.88 26.95
CA VAL A 716 13.53 -19.91 26.20
C VAL A 716 12.52 -20.91 25.63
N GLY A 717 12.47 -21.02 24.30
CA GLY A 717 11.66 -22.01 23.60
C GLY A 717 12.33 -23.39 23.65
N VAL A 718 11.55 -24.42 23.95
CA VAL A 718 12.03 -25.78 24.18
C VAL A 718 11.24 -26.78 23.34
N ASN A 719 11.95 -27.66 22.63
CA ASN A 719 11.40 -28.82 21.92
C ASN A 719 12.03 -30.09 22.51
N GLY A 720 11.19 -31.00 23.02
CA GLY A 720 11.62 -32.13 23.83
C GLY A 720 12.42 -31.65 25.07
N ASN A 721 13.71 -31.95 25.07
CA ASN A 721 14.65 -31.54 26.13
C ASN A 721 15.62 -30.45 25.69
N SER A 722 15.54 -29.96 24.45
CA SER A 722 16.49 -29.02 23.86
C SER A 722 15.95 -27.59 23.88
N GLU A 723 16.79 -26.65 24.32
CA GLU A 723 16.54 -25.22 24.19
C GLU A 723 16.93 -24.79 22.77
N VAL A 724 15.97 -24.26 22.00
CA VAL A 724 16.13 -24.03 20.55
C VAL A 724 15.99 -22.55 20.16
N ALA A 725 15.37 -21.74 21.02
CA ALA A 725 15.13 -20.33 20.75
C ALA A 725 15.18 -19.50 22.04
N THR A 726 15.51 -18.21 21.94
CA THR A 726 15.54 -17.31 23.10
C THR A 726 15.04 -15.92 22.72
N SER A 727 14.22 -15.33 23.60
CA SER A 727 13.77 -13.94 23.55
C SER A 727 14.15 -13.24 24.85
N LEU A 728 14.68 -12.02 24.75
CA LEU A 728 15.17 -11.24 25.88
C LEU A 728 14.46 -9.89 25.94
N LEU A 729 13.94 -9.56 27.12
CA LEU A 729 13.53 -8.20 27.47
C LEU A 729 14.41 -7.73 28.63
N GLN A 730 14.96 -6.53 28.53
CA GLN A 730 15.84 -5.97 29.54
C GLN A 730 15.30 -4.62 30.01
N THR A 731 15.34 -4.38 31.33
CA THR A 731 15.02 -3.08 31.89
C THR A 731 16.03 -2.04 31.40
N ALA A 732 15.55 -1.02 30.69
CA ALA A 732 16.35 0.10 30.24
C ALA A 732 16.61 1.08 31.40
N GLY A 733 17.83 1.60 31.47
CA GLY A 733 18.18 2.69 32.38
C GLY A 733 17.67 4.04 31.88
N ASP A 734 18.00 5.12 32.59
CA ASP A 734 17.66 6.48 32.17
C ASP A 734 18.18 6.76 30.75
N SER A 735 17.40 7.57 30.01
CA SER A 735 17.78 7.94 28.65
C SER A 735 19.08 8.76 28.70
N ALA A 736 20.05 8.37 27.86
CA ALA A 736 21.39 8.95 27.89
C ALA A 736 21.77 9.64 26.56
N LYS A 737 21.29 9.12 25.42
CA LYS A 737 21.59 9.68 24.10
C LYS A 737 20.58 9.29 23.03
N LEU A 738 20.63 9.97 21.89
CA LEU A 738 19.92 9.61 20.66
C LEU A 738 20.73 8.61 19.80
N ARG A 739 20.03 7.65 19.18
CA ARG A 739 20.55 6.78 18.11
C ARG A 739 19.75 6.99 16.83
N LEU A 740 20.45 7.19 15.71
CA LEU A 740 19.86 7.31 14.38
C LEU A 740 20.26 6.11 13.52
N THR A 741 19.27 5.45 12.91
CA THR A 741 19.48 4.30 12.03
C THR A 741 18.71 4.50 10.74
N ALA A 742 19.42 4.73 9.62
CA ALA A 742 18.82 4.79 8.30
C ALA A 742 18.60 3.36 7.75
N ASP A 743 17.44 3.10 7.15
CA ASP A 743 17.15 1.83 6.46
C ASP A 743 18.11 1.62 5.26
N ARG A 744 18.47 2.73 4.59
CA ARG A 744 19.41 2.79 3.48
C ARG A 744 20.35 3.98 3.65
N THR A 745 21.62 3.78 3.30
CA THR A 745 22.65 4.83 3.36
C THR A 745 23.10 5.33 1.99
N ILE A 746 22.51 4.78 0.91
CA ILE A 746 22.75 5.19 -0.48
C ILE A 746 21.40 5.39 -1.17
N LEU A 747 21.19 6.58 -1.70
CA LEU A 747 20.02 7.02 -2.46
C LEU A 747 20.40 7.38 -3.89
N GLN A 748 19.44 7.25 -4.80
CA GLN A 748 19.56 7.79 -6.15
C GLN A 748 19.37 9.32 -6.12
N ALA A 749 20.18 10.04 -6.88
CA ALA A 749 20.07 11.48 -7.07
C ALA A 749 19.05 11.83 -8.16
N ASP A 750 17.82 11.31 -8.02
CA ASP A 750 16.72 11.44 -8.99
C ASP A 750 15.66 12.47 -8.56
N GLY A 751 15.79 13.02 -7.35
CA GLY A 751 14.80 13.92 -6.77
C GLY A 751 13.59 13.23 -6.15
N GLY A 752 13.55 11.90 -6.06
CA GLY A 752 12.41 11.13 -5.56
C GLY A 752 12.77 10.02 -4.55
N ASP A 753 14.01 9.51 -4.54
CA ASP A 753 14.41 8.40 -3.66
C ASP A 753 14.42 8.81 -2.18
N LEU A 754 14.07 7.86 -1.31
CA LEU A 754 13.81 8.08 0.11
C LEU A 754 14.70 7.20 1.01
N ALA A 755 15.12 7.76 2.14
CA ALA A 755 15.65 7.03 3.28
C ALA A 755 14.75 7.24 4.50
N TYR A 756 14.46 6.16 5.23
CA TYR A 756 13.72 6.18 6.49
C TYR A 756 14.73 6.08 7.63
N VAL A 757 14.81 7.11 8.47
CA VAL A 757 15.72 7.17 9.61
C VAL A 757 14.94 7.01 10.90
N THR A 758 15.11 5.85 11.55
CA THR A 758 14.60 5.60 12.89
C THR A 758 15.43 6.37 13.91
N VAL A 759 14.75 7.09 14.80
CA VAL A 759 15.34 7.88 15.89
C VAL A 759 14.92 7.26 17.21
N GLU A 760 15.89 6.92 18.06
CA GLU A 760 15.63 6.22 19.32
C GLU A 760 16.32 6.92 20.50
N ALA A 761 15.62 7.08 21.62
CA ALA A 761 16.26 7.34 22.91
C ALA A 761 16.83 6.04 23.46
N ILE A 762 18.12 6.04 23.78
CA ILE A 762 18.81 4.89 24.34
C ILE A 762 19.50 5.22 25.65
N ASP A 763 19.58 4.24 26.53
CA ASP A 763 20.33 4.33 27.78
C ASP A 763 21.85 4.23 27.56
N ALA A 764 22.61 4.32 28.65
CA ALA A 764 24.07 4.23 28.62
C ALA A 764 24.60 2.88 28.09
N GLN A 765 23.79 1.82 28.11
CA GLN A 765 24.10 0.48 27.59
C GLN A 765 23.60 0.26 26.15
N GLY A 766 22.96 1.26 25.55
CA GLY A 766 22.45 1.19 24.17
C GLY A 766 21.09 0.52 24.02
N ARG A 767 20.37 0.27 25.12
CA ARG A 767 19.00 -0.26 25.12
C ARG A 767 18.02 0.88 24.88
N VAL A 768 16.98 0.64 24.09
CA VAL A 768 15.91 1.63 23.87
C VAL A 768 15.19 1.89 25.19
N GLN A 769 14.99 3.16 25.54
CA GLN A 769 14.19 3.55 26.70
C GLN A 769 12.73 3.78 26.25
N PRO A 770 11.82 2.80 26.42
CA PRO A 770 10.47 2.87 25.89
C PRO A 770 9.57 3.92 26.54
N ASN A 771 9.97 4.48 27.70
CA ASN A 771 9.20 5.53 28.36
C ASN A 771 9.65 6.95 27.98
N ALA A 772 10.66 7.09 27.11
CA ALA A 772 11.12 8.39 26.64
C ALA A 772 10.11 9.04 25.70
N THR A 773 9.83 10.32 25.96
CA THR A 773 8.82 11.14 25.24
C THR A 773 9.38 12.47 24.76
N SER A 774 10.68 12.69 24.91
CA SER A 774 11.35 13.97 24.60
C SER A 774 11.08 14.41 23.16
N GLU A 775 10.89 15.70 22.95
CA GLU A 775 10.84 16.29 21.62
C GLU A 775 12.24 16.30 21.00
N VAL A 776 12.35 15.75 19.80
CA VAL A 776 13.60 15.74 19.03
C VAL A 776 13.49 16.74 17.89
N LYS A 777 14.48 17.62 17.76
CA LYS A 777 14.63 18.55 16.64
C LYS A 777 15.61 17.99 15.62
N PHE A 778 15.35 18.25 14.35
CA PHE A 778 16.07 17.75 13.20
C PHE A 778 16.61 18.91 12.37
N SER A 779 17.81 18.74 11.83
CA SER A 779 18.32 19.62 10.79
C SER A 779 19.06 18.80 9.75
N LEU A 780 19.01 19.24 8.51
CA LEU A 780 19.60 18.53 7.39
C LEU A 780 20.51 19.48 6.60
N SER A 781 21.69 18.97 6.24
CA SER A 781 22.61 19.65 5.31
C SER A 781 23.00 18.73 4.16
N GLY A 782 23.30 19.30 3.01
CA GLY A 782 23.58 18.55 1.78
C GLY A 782 22.39 18.50 0.82
N PRO A 783 22.48 17.72 -0.27
CA PRO A 783 21.54 17.78 -1.39
C PRO A 783 20.29 16.91 -1.15
N GLY A 784 19.48 17.27 -0.16
CA GLY A 784 18.22 16.61 0.17
C GLY A 784 17.33 17.46 1.08
N SER A 785 16.20 16.90 1.52
CA SER A 785 15.26 17.55 2.42
C SER A 785 14.65 16.56 3.42
N ILE A 786 14.20 17.08 4.56
CA ILE A 786 13.28 16.34 5.44
C ILE A 786 11.91 16.41 4.78
N LEU A 787 11.39 15.26 4.35
CA LEU A 787 10.10 15.17 3.68
C LEU A 787 8.96 15.03 4.70
N ALA A 788 9.18 14.22 5.74
CA ALA A 788 8.23 14.02 6.81
C ALA A 788 8.92 13.59 8.11
N VAL A 789 8.22 13.79 9.22
CA VAL A 789 8.57 13.31 10.56
C VAL A 789 7.36 12.62 11.15
N GLY A 790 7.54 11.57 11.97
CA GLY A 790 6.41 10.83 12.52
C GLY A 790 6.77 9.98 13.73
N ASN A 791 5.74 9.46 14.39
CA ASN A 791 5.84 8.47 15.45
C ASN A 791 4.57 7.58 15.42
N GLY A 792 4.53 6.53 16.24
CA GLY A 792 3.40 5.60 16.29
C GLY A 792 2.17 6.07 17.08
N ASP A 793 2.13 7.32 17.59
CA ASP A 793 0.98 7.80 18.37
C ASP A 793 -0.13 8.33 17.44
N GLY A 794 -1.15 7.51 17.22
CA GLY A 794 -2.35 7.88 16.46
C GLY A 794 -3.22 8.97 17.08
N ARG A 795 -2.81 9.59 18.20
CA ARG A 795 -3.47 10.75 18.83
C ARG A 795 -2.62 12.02 18.80
N SER A 796 -1.38 11.95 18.32
CA SER A 796 -0.50 13.11 18.27
C SER A 796 -1.08 14.17 17.33
N LYS A 797 -1.12 15.41 17.82
CA LYS A 797 -1.54 16.58 17.04
C LYS A 797 -0.37 17.30 16.38
N GLU A 798 0.84 16.76 16.53
CA GLU A 798 2.04 17.31 15.89
C GLU A 798 1.96 17.10 14.38
N SER A 799 2.45 18.08 13.61
CA SER A 799 2.52 17.96 12.16
C SER A 799 3.39 16.78 11.74
N TYR A 800 3.02 16.15 10.62
CA TYR A 800 3.87 15.19 9.93
C TYR A 800 4.91 15.89 9.05
N GLN A 801 4.80 17.21 8.87
CA GLN A 801 5.79 18.04 8.19
C GLN A 801 6.51 18.96 9.17
N GLY A 802 7.79 19.22 8.87
CA GLY A 802 8.63 20.10 9.68
C GLY A 802 9.90 19.42 10.14
N ASP A 803 10.44 19.93 11.24
CA ASP A 803 11.80 19.66 11.71
C ASP A 803 11.84 19.15 13.15
N HIS A 804 10.72 18.71 13.71
CA HIS A 804 10.70 18.16 15.07
C HIS A 804 9.60 17.13 15.26
N ARG A 805 9.82 16.19 16.19
CA ARG A 805 8.82 15.20 16.59
C ARG A 805 9.10 14.66 17.98
N SER A 806 8.05 14.47 18.76
CA SER A 806 8.11 13.81 20.06
C SER A 806 8.34 12.31 19.91
N LEU A 807 9.15 11.74 20.80
CA LEU A 807 9.29 10.29 20.88
C LEU A 807 7.99 9.65 21.40
N PHE A 808 7.60 8.54 20.79
CA PHE A 808 6.55 7.67 21.27
C PHE A 808 7.10 6.26 21.42
N HIS A 809 6.93 5.66 22.60
CA HIS A 809 7.63 4.43 22.99
C HIS A 809 9.16 4.51 22.80
N GLY A 810 9.74 5.68 23.06
CA GLY A 810 11.15 5.96 22.89
C GLY A 810 11.61 6.16 21.44
N ARG A 811 10.68 6.31 20.48
CA ARG A 811 10.98 6.33 19.05
C ARG A 811 10.28 7.44 18.27
N ALA A 812 10.95 7.90 17.23
CA ALA A 812 10.38 8.70 16.15
C ALA A 812 10.98 8.25 14.80
N LEU A 813 10.46 8.79 13.71
CA LEU A 813 10.86 8.52 12.34
C LEU A 813 11.09 9.84 11.62
N VAL A 814 12.14 9.89 10.80
CA VAL A 814 12.39 10.98 9.82
C VAL A 814 12.50 10.37 8.44
N VAL A 815 11.76 10.91 7.47
CA VAL A 815 11.87 10.53 6.06
C VAL A 815 12.70 11.57 5.33
N VAL A 816 13.85 11.16 4.80
CA VAL A 816 14.76 12.00 4.04
C VAL A 816 14.56 11.75 2.54
N ARG A 817 14.37 12.81 1.77
CA ARG A 817 14.26 12.76 0.31
C ARG A 817 15.55 13.26 -0.33
N ALA A 818 16.09 12.50 -1.29
CA ALA A 818 17.20 12.96 -2.10
C ALA A 818 16.75 14.06 -3.07
N SER A 819 17.64 15.01 -3.36
CA SER A 819 17.45 15.92 -4.49
C SER A 819 17.95 15.30 -5.80
N GLY A 820 17.80 16.01 -6.92
CA GLY A 820 18.42 15.63 -8.20
C GLY A 820 19.95 15.86 -8.27
N THR A 821 20.60 16.22 -7.16
CA THR A 821 22.03 16.51 -7.09
C THR A 821 22.74 15.47 -6.23
N PRO A 822 23.77 14.78 -6.74
CA PRO A 822 24.58 13.86 -5.94
C PRO A 822 25.35 14.58 -4.82
N GLY A 823 25.58 13.89 -3.71
CA GLY A 823 26.41 14.38 -2.62
C GLY A 823 26.10 13.71 -1.28
N SER A 824 26.73 14.23 -0.22
CA SER A 824 26.53 13.74 1.14
C SER A 824 25.41 14.52 1.83
N ILE A 825 24.39 13.81 2.28
CA ILE A 825 23.28 14.32 3.09
C ILE A 825 23.57 13.98 4.56
N ARG A 826 23.58 14.97 5.43
CA ARG A 826 23.79 14.80 6.87
C ARG A 826 22.53 15.22 7.61
N LEU A 827 21.91 14.27 8.31
CA LEU A 827 20.79 14.50 9.20
C LEU A 827 21.31 14.55 10.64
N LEU A 828 21.07 15.66 11.32
CA LEU A 828 21.36 15.89 12.73
C LEU A 828 20.04 15.86 13.52
N ALA A 829 20.05 15.17 14.66
CA ALA A 829 18.96 15.16 15.63
C ALA A 829 19.48 15.67 16.97
N THR A 830 18.69 16.51 17.65
CA THR A 830 19.03 17.10 18.94
C THR A 830 17.83 17.08 19.89
N ALA A 831 18.04 16.69 21.14
CA ALA A 831 17.05 16.87 22.21
C ALA A 831 17.74 17.42 23.47
N PRO A 832 17.11 18.32 24.25
CA PRO A 832 17.74 18.99 25.38
C PRO A 832 18.36 18.05 26.42
N ASP A 833 17.74 16.90 26.64
CA ASP A 833 18.08 15.89 27.63
C ASP A 833 18.91 14.71 27.07
N LEU A 834 19.00 14.57 25.74
CA LEU A 834 19.65 13.44 25.06
C LEU A 834 20.85 13.85 24.20
N GLY A 835 21.16 15.14 24.15
CA GLY A 835 22.26 15.68 23.34
C GLY A 835 21.99 15.56 21.83
N GLU A 836 23.06 15.45 21.06
CA GLU A 836 23.02 15.39 19.59
C GLU A 836 23.45 14.03 19.04
N SER A 837 22.91 13.66 17.88
CA SER A 837 23.29 12.47 17.13
C SER A 837 23.08 12.71 15.63
N GLN A 838 23.90 12.09 14.79
CA GLN A 838 23.86 12.33 13.34
C GLN A 838 23.99 11.04 12.54
N VAL A 839 23.41 11.03 11.34
CA VAL A 839 23.60 10.00 10.32
C VAL A 839 23.95 10.65 8.99
N THR A 840 24.80 9.99 8.20
CA THR A 840 25.17 10.43 6.86
C THR A 840 24.62 9.45 5.83
N ILE A 841 23.93 9.99 4.83
CA ILE A 841 23.39 9.29 3.66
C ILE A 841 24.09 9.83 2.42
N ARG A 842 24.43 8.97 1.46
CA ARG A 842 25.01 9.37 0.17
C ARG A 842 23.91 9.38 -0.88
N SER A 843 23.81 10.47 -1.64
CA SER A 843 23.03 10.54 -2.87
C SER A 843 24.00 10.41 -4.04
N GLU A 844 23.80 9.42 -4.90
CA GLU A 844 24.69 9.10 -6.01
C GLU A 844 23.97 9.25 -7.34
N SER A 845 24.68 9.70 -8.39
CA SER A 845 24.11 9.68 -9.75
C SER A 845 23.70 8.27 -10.12
N GLU A 846 22.59 8.17 -10.84
CA GLU A 846 22.13 6.91 -11.41
C GLU A 846 23.30 6.22 -12.13
N SER A 847 23.70 5.04 -11.65
CA SER A 847 24.61 4.21 -12.41
C SER A 847 23.86 3.75 -13.66
N PRO A 848 24.42 3.82 -14.88
CA PRO A 848 23.75 3.38 -16.13
C PRO A 848 23.31 1.91 -16.16
N LYS A 849 23.50 1.17 -15.06
CA LYS A 849 23.16 -0.25 -14.88
C LYS A 849 21.94 -0.49 -13.98
N ALA A 850 21.35 0.54 -13.37
CA ALA A 850 20.35 0.38 -12.30
C ALA A 850 18.88 0.43 -12.75
N THR A 851 18.57 0.45 -14.05
CA THR A 851 17.19 0.26 -14.56
C THR A 851 16.68 -1.19 -14.40
N LEU A 852 17.32 -1.97 -13.53
CA LEU A 852 17.11 -3.40 -13.31
C LEU A 852 17.30 -3.70 -11.83
N GLN A 853 16.29 -3.39 -11.01
CA GLN A 853 15.99 -4.19 -9.83
C GLN A 853 14.51 -4.17 -9.52
#